data_AF-A0A2G9FXL9-F1
#
_entry.id   AF-A0A2G9FXL9-F1
#
_cell.length_a   1.000
_cell.length_b   1.000
_cell.length_c   1.000
_cell.angle_alpha   90.00
_cell.angle_beta   90.00
_cell.angle_gamma   90.00
#
_symmetry.space_group_name_H-M   'P 1'
#
loop_
_entity.id
_entity.type
_entity.pdbx_description
1 polymer ?
#
loop_
_entity_poly.entity_id
_entity_poly.type
_entity_poly.pdbx_seq_one_letter_code
_entity_poly.pdbx_strand_id
1 'polypeptide(L)'
;MVKKTIGFNWGAAGISNSVWRGVPLRAILKRVGIMSKKRGALNVCFEGAEDLPGGGGSKYGTSLKKEIAMDPSRDIILAYMQNGERLSPDHGFPVRMIIPGFIGGRMVKWLKRIVVTTQESDSYYHYKDNRVLPSHVDAELANAEAWWYKPEYIINELNINSVITTPCHEEILPINSWTTQRPYTLRGYAYSGGGKKVTRVEVTMDGGETWHVSALDHPEKPNKYGKYWCWCFWSLEVEVLDLLSAKEIAVRAWDETLNTQPEKLIWNVMGMMNNCWFRVKTNVCKPHRGEIGIVFEHPTQPGNQSGGWMAKERHLEKSSNENQTLKKSVSSPFMNTSSQMFPMSEVKKHNSPDSTWIVVHGNVYDCTRFLKDHPGGTDSILINAGTDCTEEFDAIHSDKAKTMLEDYRIGELITAGYASADSSPNNSVHGPASNLNLQLTPIKEISPSGRSVALVPREKIPCKLVAKTSLSHDVRLFRFALPNEDQVLGLPVGKHIFLCATIDEKLCMRAYTPSSTVDTVGYFELVVKIYFKNVHPKFPNGGLMSQHLDSLELGSFVDVKGPLGHIEYVGRGNFTVQGKQKFAKKLAMIAGGTGITPIYQVMQAILKDPEDETEMHVVYANRTEDDILLRDELDEWAAKYPERVKVWYVIQESVKDGWKYSLGFVTESILRENIPAAAEDALALACGPPPMLQFAVNPNLEKMGYDIKDDLLVF
;
A
#
# COMPACT_ATOMS: atom_id res chain seq x y z
N MET A 1 8.34 5.38 -13.86
CA MET A 1 8.86 6.69 -14.30
C MET A 1 8.23 7.13 -15.61
N VAL A 2 8.51 6.48 -16.75
CA VAL A 2 7.93 6.82 -18.06
C VAL A 2 6.40 6.60 -18.13
N LYS A 3 5.93 5.34 -18.06
CA LYS A 3 4.51 4.96 -17.95
C LYS A 3 4.37 3.89 -16.87
N LYS A 4 3.31 3.93 -16.08
CA LYS A 4 3.10 2.99 -14.96
C LYS A 4 2.85 1.57 -15.48
N THR A 5 3.46 0.58 -14.85
CA THR A 5 3.34 -0.85 -15.16
C THR A 5 2.59 -1.57 -14.04
N ILE A 6 2.27 -2.86 -14.24
CA ILE A 6 1.65 -3.72 -13.22
C ILE A 6 2.68 -4.48 -12.35
N GLY A 7 3.97 -4.34 -12.66
CA GLY A 7 5.07 -5.01 -11.95
C GLY A 7 5.61 -4.25 -10.74
N PHE A 8 6.46 -4.91 -9.96
CA PHE A 8 7.16 -4.31 -8.81
C PHE A 8 8.30 -3.36 -9.24
N ASN A 9 8.58 -2.34 -8.42
CA ASN A 9 9.65 -1.37 -8.65
C ASN A 9 11.01 -1.92 -8.15
N TRP A 10 11.70 -2.71 -8.97
CA TRP A 10 12.92 -3.42 -8.54
C TRP A 10 14.17 -2.54 -8.35
N GLY A 11 14.27 -1.39 -9.03
CA GLY A 11 15.57 -0.74 -9.25
C GLY A 11 16.50 -1.63 -10.08
N ALA A 12 17.82 -1.43 -9.98
CA ALA A 12 18.79 -2.26 -10.71
C ALA A 12 19.09 -3.61 -10.03
N ALA A 13 18.97 -3.70 -8.71
CA ALA A 13 19.40 -4.83 -7.89
C ALA A 13 18.45 -6.05 -7.91
N GLY A 14 17.61 -6.20 -8.94
CA GLY A 14 16.71 -7.36 -9.15
C GLY A 14 17.45 -8.64 -9.58
N ILE A 15 18.70 -8.83 -9.16
CA ILE A 15 19.61 -9.90 -9.59
C ILE A 15 20.64 -10.21 -8.49
N SER A 16 20.97 -11.49 -8.35
CA SER A 16 22.02 -12.00 -7.45
C SER A 16 22.68 -13.23 -8.06
N ASN A 17 23.94 -13.50 -7.71
CA ASN A 17 24.63 -14.74 -8.05
C ASN A 17 24.90 -15.59 -6.79
N SER A 18 24.96 -16.91 -6.96
CA SER A 18 25.18 -17.88 -5.86
C SER A 18 25.67 -19.22 -6.41
N VAL A 19 26.42 -19.96 -5.60
CA VAL A 19 26.84 -21.34 -5.90
C VAL A 19 25.73 -22.30 -5.50
N TRP A 20 25.15 -23.00 -6.46
CA TRP A 20 24.05 -23.94 -6.23
C TRP A 20 24.52 -25.39 -6.29
N ARG A 21 24.04 -26.23 -5.36
CA ARG A 21 24.27 -27.68 -5.39
C ARG A 21 22.94 -28.41 -5.48
N GLY A 22 22.87 -29.35 -6.42
CA GLY A 22 21.63 -30.00 -6.82
C GLY A 22 21.83 -31.25 -7.66
N VAL A 23 20.72 -31.87 -8.07
CA VAL A 23 20.71 -33.00 -9.00
C VAL A 23 20.32 -32.51 -10.41
N PRO A 24 21.07 -32.85 -11.48
CA PRO A 24 20.70 -32.46 -12.84
C PRO A 24 19.31 -32.97 -13.23
N LEU A 25 18.44 -32.07 -13.71
CA LEU A 25 17.08 -32.41 -14.13
C LEU A 25 17.08 -33.53 -15.18
N ARG A 26 17.98 -33.45 -16.17
CA ARG A 26 18.17 -34.49 -17.20
C ARG A 26 18.45 -35.88 -16.63
N ALA A 27 19.10 -35.98 -15.45
CA ALA A 27 19.41 -37.27 -14.83
C ALA A 27 18.16 -37.88 -14.18
N ILE A 28 17.32 -37.06 -13.55
CA ILE A 28 16.02 -37.47 -12.99
C ILE A 28 15.09 -37.90 -14.12
N LEU A 29 14.96 -37.10 -15.18
CA LEU A 29 14.14 -37.41 -16.34
C LEU A 29 14.54 -38.75 -17.00
N LYS A 30 15.85 -38.99 -17.20
CA LYS A 30 16.35 -40.29 -17.67
C LYS A 30 16.02 -41.43 -16.71
N ARG A 31 16.17 -41.23 -15.40
CA ARG A 31 15.87 -42.25 -14.38
C ARG A 31 14.40 -42.68 -14.39
N VAL A 32 13.47 -41.77 -14.71
CA VAL A 32 12.03 -42.09 -14.86
C VAL A 32 11.63 -42.45 -16.31
N GLY A 33 12.59 -42.82 -17.16
CA GLY A 33 12.33 -43.37 -18.49
C GLY A 33 12.12 -42.35 -19.62
N ILE A 34 12.34 -41.06 -19.39
CA ILE A 34 12.22 -40.00 -20.39
C ILE A 34 13.54 -39.87 -21.16
N MET A 35 13.62 -40.61 -22.28
CA MET A 35 14.90 -40.81 -22.99
C MET A 35 15.03 -40.09 -24.35
N SER A 36 13.97 -39.94 -25.16
CA SER A 36 14.07 -39.32 -26.50
C SER A 36 12.76 -38.70 -27.03
N LYS A 37 12.80 -38.07 -28.22
CA LYS A 37 11.63 -37.45 -28.88
C LYS A 37 10.52 -38.45 -29.25
N LYS A 38 10.82 -39.75 -29.43
CA LYS A 38 9.89 -40.77 -29.97
C LYS A 38 8.65 -41.10 -29.11
N ARG A 39 8.51 -40.56 -27.90
CA ARG A 39 7.40 -40.87 -26.95
C ARG A 39 6.44 -39.69 -26.67
N GLY A 40 6.23 -38.81 -27.65
CA GLY A 40 5.13 -37.82 -27.64
C GLY A 40 5.28 -36.60 -26.72
N ALA A 41 5.69 -36.75 -25.47
CA ALA A 41 5.78 -35.62 -24.52
C ALA A 41 6.73 -34.52 -25.01
N LEU A 42 6.29 -33.25 -24.95
CA LEU A 42 7.00 -32.09 -25.49
C LEU A 42 7.50 -31.13 -24.42
N ASN A 43 6.89 -31.12 -23.22
CA ASN A 43 7.21 -30.18 -22.15
C ASN A 43 7.43 -30.90 -20.82
N VAL A 44 8.08 -30.19 -19.90
CA VAL A 44 8.25 -30.54 -18.49
C VAL A 44 7.68 -29.39 -17.68
N CYS A 45 6.59 -29.64 -16.97
CA CYS A 45 5.91 -28.69 -16.10
C CYS A 45 6.42 -28.86 -14.66
N PHE A 46 6.50 -27.75 -13.94
CA PHE A 46 6.98 -27.65 -12.56
C PHE A 46 5.93 -26.89 -11.75
N GLU A 47 5.72 -27.33 -10.51
CA GLU A 47 4.72 -26.77 -9.60
C GLU A 47 5.29 -26.65 -8.19
N GLY A 48 5.10 -25.48 -7.58
CA GLY A 48 5.48 -25.19 -6.19
C GLY A 48 4.52 -25.81 -5.17
N ALA A 49 4.81 -25.63 -3.89
CA ALA A 49 3.95 -26.11 -2.80
C ALA A 49 2.97 -25.03 -2.32
N GLU A 50 3.32 -23.77 -2.51
CA GLU A 50 2.59 -22.57 -2.09
C GLU A 50 1.24 -22.42 -2.81
N ASP A 51 0.29 -21.79 -2.13
CA ASP A 51 -0.96 -21.31 -2.69
C ASP A 51 -0.87 -19.78 -2.78
N LEU A 52 -1.09 -19.22 -3.99
CA LEU A 52 -0.90 -17.80 -4.26
C LEU A 52 -2.23 -17.15 -4.71
N PRO A 53 -2.43 -15.84 -4.46
CA PRO A 53 -3.72 -15.18 -4.75
C PRO A 53 -4.09 -15.14 -6.24
N GLY A 54 -3.11 -15.26 -7.15
CA GLY A 54 -3.37 -15.29 -8.59
C GLY A 54 -4.06 -16.58 -9.02
N GLY A 55 -4.91 -16.48 -10.04
CA GLY A 55 -5.65 -17.63 -10.57
C GLY A 55 -6.67 -18.25 -9.60
N GLY A 56 -7.12 -17.50 -8.59
CA GLY A 56 -8.11 -17.97 -7.61
C GLY A 56 -7.53 -18.89 -6.54
N GLY A 57 -6.34 -18.58 -6.02
CA GLY A 57 -5.65 -19.44 -5.04
C GLY A 57 -4.73 -20.49 -5.69
N SER A 58 -4.29 -20.28 -6.93
CA SER A 58 -3.54 -21.28 -7.68
C SER A 58 -2.09 -21.43 -7.19
N LYS A 59 -1.53 -22.63 -7.32
CA LYS A 59 -0.11 -22.88 -7.06
C LYS A 59 0.77 -22.25 -8.13
N TYR A 60 1.96 -21.80 -7.74
CA TYR A 60 2.93 -21.32 -8.73
C TYR A 60 3.35 -22.46 -9.66
N GLY A 61 3.18 -22.28 -10.97
CA GLY A 61 3.50 -23.29 -11.96
C GLY A 61 4.02 -22.69 -13.27
N THR A 62 4.88 -23.44 -13.95
CA THR A 62 5.41 -23.07 -15.28
C THR A 62 5.96 -24.31 -15.99
N SER A 63 6.31 -24.20 -17.27
CA SER A 63 6.96 -25.30 -18.01
C SER A 63 8.19 -24.88 -18.82
N LEU A 64 9.02 -25.88 -19.13
CA LEU A 64 10.10 -25.83 -20.12
C LEU A 64 9.83 -26.82 -21.26
N LYS A 65 10.36 -26.55 -22.46
CA LYS A 65 10.45 -27.57 -23.52
C LYS A 65 11.33 -28.72 -23.04
N LYS A 66 10.92 -29.96 -23.29
CA LYS A 66 11.64 -31.20 -22.90
C LYS A 66 13.06 -31.23 -23.46
N GLU A 67 13.27 -30.70 -24.67
CA GLU A 67 14.61 -30.67 -25.27
C GLU A 67 15.57 -29.75 -24.50
N ILE A 68 15.10 -28.61 -23.99
CA ILE A 68 15.86 -27.71 -23.10
C ILE A 68 16.15 -28.42 -21.77
N ALA A 69 15.16 -29.11 -21.20
CA ALA A 69 15.31 -29.87 -19.95
C ALA A 69 16.26 -31.09 -20.04
N MET A 70 16.50 -31.58 -21.26
CA MET A 70 17.36 -32.74 -21.54
C MET A 70 18.71 -32.37 -22.15
N ASP A 71 18.90 -31.11 -22.55
CA ASP A 71 20.11 -30.55 -23.15
C ASP A 71 21.30 -30.76 -22.21
N PRO A 72 22.36 -31.48 -22.62
CA PRO A 72 23.50 -31.71 -21.76
C PRO A 72 24.37 -30.46 -21.57
N SER A 73 24.22 -29.42 -22.39
CA SER A 73 24.95 -28.16 -22.31
C SER A 73 24.40 -27.18 -21.27
N ARG A 74 23.17 -27.43 -20.78
CA ARG A 74 22.49 -26.60 -19.78
C ARG A 74 22.56 -27.26 -18.41
N ASP A 75 23.09 -26.55 -17.43
CA ASP A 75 23.27 -27.05 -16.06
C ASP A 75 21.99 -26.86 -15.22
N ILE A 76 20.85 -27.33 -15.76
CA ILE A 76 19.55 -27.27 -15.08
C ILE A 76 19.53 -28.30 -13.95
N ILE A 77 19.31 -27.84 -12.72
CA ILE A 77 19.34 -28.66 -11.52
C ILE A 77 18.08 -28.47 -10.64
N LEU A 78 17.76 -29.51 -9.88
CA LEU A 78 16.97 -29.39 -8.66
C LEU A 78 17.95 -29.11 -7.53
N ALA A 79 18.05 -27.85 -7.12
CA ALA A 79 18.95 -27.42 -6.06
C ALA A 79 18.35 -27.67 -4.67
N TYR A 80 19.19 -28.12 -3.74
CA TYR A 80 18.88 -28.32 -2.32
C TYR A 80 19.85 -27.59 -1.39
N MET A 81 20.86 -26.91 -1.95
CA MET A 81 21.82 -26.06 -1.23
C MET A 81 22.19 -24.83 -2.06
N GLN A 82 22.45 -23.72 -1.36
CA GLN A 82 22.91 -22.43 -1.88
C GLN A 82 24.11 -21.98 -1.04
N ASN A 83 25.20 -21.57 -1.70
CA ASN A 83 26.44 -21.07 -1.07
C ASN A 83 27.04 -22.00 0.01
N GLY A 84 26.85 -23.32 -0.13
CA GLY A 84 27.37 -24.32 0.81
C GLY A 84 26.41 -24.68 1.96
N GLU A 85 25.28 -23.99 2.10
CA GLU A 85 24.27 -24.25 3.13
C GLU A 85 22.99 -24.83 2.53
N ARG A 86 22.11 -25.40 3.37
CA ARG A 86 20.75 -25.79 2.95
C ARG A 86 19.97 -24.55 2.52
N LEU A 87 19.03 -24.71 1.59
CA LEU A 87 18.15 -23.60 1.20
C LEU A 87 17.45 -22.99 2.43
N SER A 88 17.34 -21.67 2.49
CA SER A 88 16.43 -20.99 3.41
C SER A 88 14.99 -21.04 2.88
N PRO A 89 13.96 -20.80 3.71
CA PRO A 89 12.56 -20.79 3.27
C PRO A 89 12.31 -19.88 2.07
N ASP A 90 12.78 -18.63 2.09
CA ASP A 90 12.60 -17.67 0.99
C ASP A 90 13.27 -18.10 -0.33
N HIS A 91 14.31 -18.94 -0.23
CA HIS A 91 15.03 -19.50 -1.36
C HIS A 91 14.52 -20.88 -1.78
N GLY A 92 13.38 -21.33 -1.24
CA GLY A 92 12.66 -22.51 -1.73
C GLY A 92 13.01 -23.83 -1.05
N PHE A 93 13.36 -23.82 0.23
CA PHE A 93 13.55 -25.05 1.02
C PHE A 93 12.35 -26.02 0.91
N PRO A 94 12.56 -27.34 0.76
CA PRO A 94 13.84 -28.04 0.73
C PRO A 94 14.48 -28.13 -0.66
N VAL A 95 13.72 -27.91 -1.74
CA VAL A 95 14.18 -28.09 -3.12
C VAL A 95 13.57 -27.02 -4.03
N ARG A 96 14.39 -26.46 -4.92
CA ARG A 96 13.93 -25.56 -6.00
C ARG A 96 14.49 -25.97 -7.36
N MET A 97 13.87 -25.47 -8.43
CA MET A 97 14.51 -25.42 -9.74
C MET A 97 15.57 -24.31 -9.80
N ILE A 98 16.67 -24.57 -10.50
CA ILE A 98 17.62 -23.58 -11.01
C ILE A 98 17.84 -23.86 -12.50
N ILE A 99 17.68 -22.83 -13.33
CA ILE A 99 17.74 -22.90 -14.79
C ILE A 99 18.70 -21.79 -15.26
N PRO A 100 20.00 -22.07 -15.38
CA PRO A 100 20.99 -21.04 -15.73
C PRO A 100 20.68 -20.33 -17.05
N GLY A 101 20.90 -19.00 -17.08
CA GLY A 101 20.62 -18.14 -18.24
C GLY A 101 19.15 -17.84 -18.51
N PHE A 102 18.21 -18.32 -17.68
CA PHE A 102 16.77 -18.00 -17.75
C PHE A 102 16.36 -16.95 -16.71
N ILE A 103 15.19 -16.32 -16.90
CA ILE A 103 14.57 -15.51 -15.85
C ILE A 103 14.23 -16.32 -14.59
N GLY A 104 14.29 -15.65 -13.43
CA GLY A 104 13.92 -16.22 -12.13
C GLY A 104 12.49 -16.79 -12.09
N GLY A 105 11.55 -16.24 -12.85
CA GLY A 105 10.16 -16.73 -12.93
C GLY A 105 10.03 -18.17 -13.47
N ARG A 106 11.03 -18.73 -14.16
CA ARG A 106 11.00 -20.15 -14.54
C ARG A 106 11.56 -21.08 -13.44
N MET A 107 12.25 -20.52 -12.45
CA MET A 107 13.00 -21.25 -11.41
C MET A 107 12.13 -21.52 -10.16
N VAL A 108 11.05 -22.30 -10.33
CA VAL A 108 10.06 -22.67 -9.30
C VAL A 108 10.72 -23.03 -7.96
N LYS A 109 10.30 -22.33 -6.89
CA LYS A 109 10.67 -22.60 -5.50
C LYS A 109 9.73 -23.64 -4.87
N TRP A 110 10.12 -24.17 -3.70
CA TRP A 110 9.29 -25.10 -2.92
C TRP A 110 8.75 -26.27 -3.76
N LEU A 111 9.59 -26.79 -4.65
CA LEU A 111 9.20 -27.64 -5.78
C LEU A 111 8.47 -28.91 -5.29
N LYS A 112 7.18 -29.01 -5.62
CA LYS A 112 6.29 -30.08 -5.17
C LYS A 112 6.10 -31.17 -6.22
N ARG A 113 5.95 -30.79 -7.49
CA ARG A 113 5.60 -31.72 -8.58
C ARG A 113 6.34 -31.39 -9.87
N ILE A 114 6.71 -32.44 -10.60
CA ILE A 114 7.26 -32.38 -11.97
C ILE A 114 6.39 -33.27 -12.85
N VAL A 115 5.84 -32.73 -13.94
CA VAL A 115 4.96 -33.44 -14.87
C VAL A 115 5.56 -33.40 -16.27
N VAL A 116 5.63 -34.55 -16.93
CA VAL A 116 6.13 -34.65 -18.32
C VAL A 116 4.96 -34.90 -19.25
N THR A 117 4.67 -33.97 -20.15
CA THR A 117 3.39 -33.87 -20.86
C THR A 117 3.55 -33.35 -22.29
N THR A 118 2.52 -33.48 -23.12
CA THR A 118 2.44 -32.89 -24.47
C THR A 118 2.17 -31.38 -24.44
N GLN A 119 1.42 -30.90 -23.45
CA GLN A 119 1.02 -29.49 -23.32
C GLN A 119 1.99 -28.69 -22.44
N GLU A 120 1.93 -27.36 -22.52
CA GLU A 120 2.61 -26.47 -21.56
C GLU A 120 1.88 -26.45 -20.21
N SER A 121 2.41 -25.74 -19.22
CA SER A 121 1.71 -25.57 -17.94
C SER A 121 0.47 -24.70 -18.12
N ASP A 122 -0.64 -25.20 -17.60
CA ASP A 122 -1.95 -24.54 -17.47
C ASP A 122 -2.01 -23.52 -16.32
N SER A 123 -0.93 -23.37 -15.54
CA SER A 123 -0.85 -22.42 -14.43
C SER A 123 -1.13 -20.99 -14.88
N TYR A 124 -1.92 -20.26 -14.08
CA TYR A 124 -2.14 -18.83 -14.21
C TYR A 124 -0.83 -18.05 -14.41
N TYR A 125 0.20 -18.38 -13.61
CA TYR A 125 1.52 -17.74 -13.64
C TYR A 125 2.37 -18.10 -14.87
N HIS A 126 1.99 -19.11 -15.66
CA HIS A 126 2.63 -19.40 -16.94
C HIS A 126 2.15 -18.46 -18.05
N TYR A 127 0.91 -17.96 -17.96
CA TYR A 127 0.27 -17.11 -18.97
C TYR A 127 0.19 -15.63 -18.58
N LYS A 128 -0.32 -15.34 -17.38
CA LYS A 128 -0.60 -13.99 -16.87
C LYS A 128 0.60 -13.29 -16.23
N ASP A 129 1.79 -13.91 -16.29
CA ASP A 129 3.02 -13.37 -15.73
C ASP A 129 4.23 -13.74 -16.61
N ASN A 130 5.36 -13.07 -16.42
CA ASN A 130 6.64 -13.34 -17.07
C ASN A 130 6.60 -13.25 -18.61
N ARG A 131 6.06 -12.13 -19.14
CA ARG A 131 5.96 -11.84 -20.59
C ARG A 131 6.42 -10.42 -20.95
N VAL A 132 6.95 -10.26 -22.16
CA VAL A 132 7.20 -8.94 -22.78
C VAL A 132 6.20 -8.75 -23.93
N LEU A 133 5.07 -8.13 -23.63
CA LEU A 133 4.09 -7.76 -24.66
C LEU A 133 4.55 -6.51 -25.45
N PRO A 134 4.08 -6.31 -26.69
CA PRO A 134 4.41 -5.10 -27.46
C PRO A 134 4.03 -3.81 -26.74
N SER A 135 4.78 -2.72 -26.95
CA SER A 135 4.64 -1.47 -26.17
C SER A 135 3.29 -0.75 -26.25
N HIS A 136 2.46 -1.06 -27.24
CA HIS A 136 1.10 -0.52 -27.35
C HIS A 136 0.07 -1.31 -26.51
N VAL A 137 0.41 -2.51 -26.05
CA VAL A 137 -0.49 -3.39 -25.31
C VAL A 137 -0.39 -3.08 -23.81
N ASP A 138 -1.50 -2.64 -23.23
CA ASP A 138 -1.69 -2.50 -21.78
C ASP A 138 -2.48 -3.67 -21.19
N ALA A 139 -2.88 -3.57 -19.93
CA ALA A 139 -3.53 -4.66 -19.21
C ALA A 139 -4.96 -4.95 -19.71
N GLU A 140 -5.67 -3.93 -20.17
CA GLU A 140 -7.04 -4.06 -20.68
C GLU A 140 -7.01 -4.74 -22.05
N LEU A 141 -6.20 -4.21 -22.98
CA LEU A 141 -6.04 -4.80 -24.31
C LEU A 141 -5.46 -6.23 -24.22
N ALA A 142 -4.51 -6.48 -23.32
CA ALA A 142 -3.94 -7.81 -23.13
C ALA A 142 -4.98 -8.85 -22.67
N ASN A 143 -5.97 -8.43 -21.89
CA ASN A 143 -7.08 -9.28 -21.48
C ASN A 143 -8.12 -9.45 -22.60
N ALA A 144 -8.53 -8.37 -23.25
CA ALA A 144 -9.56 -8.37 -24.30
C ALA A 144 -9.16 -9.21 -25.52
N GLU A 145 -7.91 -9.11 -25.97
CA GLU A 145 -7.40 -9.81 -27.16
C GLU A 145 -6.49 -11.02 -26.83
N ALA A 146 -6.59 -11.53 -25.60
CA ALA A 146 -5.90 -12.76 -25.17
C ALA A 146 -4.36 -12.77 -25.37
N TRP A 147 -3.69 -11.60 -25.37
CA TRP A 147 -2.24 -11.48 -25.60
C TRP A 147 -1.39 -12.32 -24.64
N TRP A 148 -1.87 -12.55 -23.42
CA TRP A 148 -1.26 -13.42 -22.42
C TRP A 148 -1.07 -14.88 -22.87
N TYR A 149 -1.79 -15.33 -23.89
CA TYR A 149 -1.73 -16.70 -24.41
C TYR A 149 -0.91 -16.83 -25.70
N LYS A 150 -0.43 -15.71 -26.27
CA LYS A 150 0.42 -15.68 -27.46
C LYS A 150 1.86 -16.11 -27.08
N PRO A 151 2.39 -17.24 -27.58
CA PRO A 151 3.60 -17.87 -27.05
C PRO A 151 4.89 -17.10 -27.37
N GLU A 152 4.89 -16.21 -28.35
CA GLU A 152 6.04 -15.44 -28.82
C GLU A 152 6.59 -14.48 -27.75
N TYR A 153 5.72 -14.06 -26.82
CA TYR A 153 6.03 -13.08 -25.79
C TYR A 153 6.47 -13.70 -24.46
N ILE A 154 6.57 -15.03 -24.38
CA ILE A 154 6.98 -15.73 -23.15
C ILE A 154 8.47 -15.49 -22.87
N ILE A 155 8.80 -14.99 -21.68
CA ILE A 155 10.21 -14.82 -21.33
C ILE A 155 10.77 -16.18 -20.88
N ASN A 156 11.88 -16.58 -21.51
CA ASN A 156 12.67 -17.75 -21.14
C ASN A 156 14.08 -17.31 -20.79
N GLU A 157 14.93 -17.10 -21.80
CA GLU A 157 16.29 -16.59 -21.63
C GLU A 157 16.29 -15.09 -21.32
N LEU A 158 17.24 -14.65 -20.49
CA LEU A 158 17.49 -13.23 -20.22
C LEU A 158 18.08 -12.53 -21.47
N ASN A 159 17.84 -11.22 -21.60
CA ASN A 159 18.55 -10.38 -22.56
C ASN A 159 19.90 -9.90 -21.99
N ILE A 160 20.75 -9.38 -22.89
CA ILE A 160 21.97 -8.65 -22.53
C ILE A 160 21.62 -7.41 -21.71
N ASN A 161 22.28 -7.20 -20.58
CA ASN A 161 22.09 -6.02 -19.74
C ASN A 161 23.38 -5.60 -19.04
N SER A 162 23.48 -4.32 -18.66
CA SER A 162 24.59 -3.77 -17.87
C SER A 162 24.15 -2.55 -17.07
N VAL A 163 24.82 -2.35 -15.93
CA VAL A 163 24.48 -1.34 -14.91
C VAL A 163 25.76 -0.71 -14.38
N ILE A 164 25.70 0.59 -14.07
CA ILE A 164 26.75 1.33 -13.34
C ILE A 164 26.45 1.20 -11.84
N THR A 165 27.44 0.79 -11.04
CA THR A 165 27.37 0.69 -9.57
C THR A 165 28.30 1.65 -8.85
N THR A 166 29.36 2.12 -9.53
CA THR A 166 30.28 3.15 -9.04
C THR A 166 30.44 4.19 -10.16
N PRO A 167 30.11 5.47 -9.95
CA PRO A 167 29.71 6.09 -8.67
C PRO A 167 28.36 5.62 -8.14
N CYS A 168 28.17 5.72 -6.82
CA CYS A 168 26.88 5.51 -6.15
C CYS A 168 25.91 6.67 -6.39
N HIS A 169 24.62 6.46 -6.12
CA HIS A 169 23.64 7.56 -6.11
C HIS A 169 23.96 8.52 -4.95
N GLU A 170 23.93 9.83 -5.24
CA GLU A 170 24.31 10.93 -4.33
C GLU A 170 25.76 10.86 -3.82
N GLU A 171 26.63 10.06 -4.46
CA GLU A 171 28.07 10.17 -4.28
C GLU A 171 28.54 11.54 -4.78
N ILE A 172 29.44 12.18 -4.03
CA ILE A 172 30.05 13.47 -4.39
C ILE A 172 31.56 13.25 -4.53
N LEU A 173 32.06 13.40 -5.76
CA LEU A 173 33.49 13.43 -6.05
C LEU A 173 33.97 14.89 -5.95
N PRO A 174 34.78 15.27 -4.94
CA PRO A 174 35.29 16.63 -4.83
C PRO A 174 36.28 16.92 -5.96
N ILE A 175 36.32 18.17 -6.42
CA ILE A 175 37.23 18.67 -7.46
C ILE A 175 38.31 19.49 -6.77
N ASN A 176 39.42 18.85 -6.45
CA ASN A 176 40.57 19.49 -5.81
C ASN A 176 41.88 18.91 -6.38
N SER A 177 43.01 19.53 -6.01
CA SER A 177 44.33 19.15 -6.56
C SER A 177 44.74 17.71 -6.31
N TRP A 178 44.12 17.00 -5.35
CA TRP A 178 44.38 15.59 -5.10
C TRP A 178 43.55 14.67 -6.00
N THR A 179 42.27 14.97 -6.19
CA THR A 179 41.38 14.16 -7.05
C THR A 179 41.63 14.38 -8.52
N THR A 180 41.93 15.60 -8.98
CA THR A 180 42.19 15.87 -10.40
C THR A 180 43.55 15.38 -10.92
N GLN A 181 44.39 14.79 -10.05
CA GLN A 181 45.67 14.18 -10.42
C GLN A 181 45.59 12.64 -10.51
N ARG A 182 44.40 12.05 -10.43
CA ARG A 182 44.18 10.61 -10.39
C ARG A 182 42.94 10.23 -11.19
N PRO A 183 42.94 9.09 -11.91
CA PRO A 183 41.74 8.61 -12.56
C PRO A 183 40.68 8.21 -11.53
N TYR A 184 39.42 8.38 -11.89
CA TYR A 184 38.28 7.82 -11.18
C TYR A 184 37.89 6.47 -11.82
N THR A 185 37.71 5.42 -11.02
CA THR A 185 37.33 4.09 -11.53
C THR A 185 35.81 3.94 -11.55
N LEU A 186 35.20 4.08 -12.73
CA LEU A 186 33.82 3.64 -12.98
C LEU A 186 33.75 2.11 -12.86
N ARG A 187 32.69 1.59 -12.25
CA ARG A 187 32.47 0.13 -12.10
C ARG A 187 31.02 -0.26 -12.25
N GLY A 188 30.81 -1.52 -12.62
CA GLY A 188 29.49 -2.12 -12.66
C GLY A 188 29.51 -3.61 -12.96
N TYR A 189 28.33 -4.14 -13.33
CA TYR A 189 28.17 -5.53 -13.78
C TYR A 189 27.46 -5.58 -15.14
N ALA A 190 27.62 -6.71 -15.83
CA ALA A 190 26.88 -7.05 -17.04
C ALA A 190 26.56 -8.56 -17.07
N TYR A 191 25.47 -8.93 -17.76
CA TYR A 191 25.05 -10.33 -17.92
C TYR A 191 24.31 -10.54 -19.25
N SER A 192 24.25 -11.78 -19.74
CA SER A 192 23.36 -12.20 -20.83
C SER A 192 22.73 -13.56 -20.53
N GLY A 193 21.55 -13.83 -21.10
CA GLY A 193 20.87 -15.12 -20.98
C GLY A 193 21.44 -16.20 -21.90
N GLY A 194 20.84 -17.39 -21.85
CA GLY A 194 21.21 -18.53 -22.72
C GLY A 194 22.63 -19.08 -22.54
N GLY A 195 23.32 -18.59 -21.52
CA GLY A 195 24.71 -18.92 -21.19
C GLY A 195 25.74 -18.24 -22.09
N LYS A 196 25.37 -17.11 -22.71
CA LYS A 196 26.20 -16.38 -23.66
C LYS A 196 27.25 -15.55 -22.94
N LYS A 197 28.51 -15.59 -23.38
CA LYS A 197 29.56 -14.73 -22.81
C LYS A 197 29.26 -13.25 -23.12
N VAL A 198 29.34 -12.38 -22.12
CA VAL A 198 29.52 -10.93 -22.34
C VAL A 198 30.92 -10.71 -22.90
N THR A 199 31.05 -10.12 -24.09
CA THR A 199 32.32 -9.96 -24.80
C THR A 199 32.88 -8.55 -24.74
N ARG A 200 32.02 -7.55 -24.52
CA ARG A 200 32.40 -6.14 -24.46
C ARG A 200 31.44 -5.36 -23.58
N VAL A 201 31.97 -4.44 -22.77
CA VAL A 201 31.19 -3.37 -22.13
C VAL A 201 31.80 -2.05 -22.55
N GLU A 202 30.96 -1.09 -22.88
CA GLU A 202 31.35 0.22 -23.40
C GLU A 202 30.66 1.31 -22.56
N VAL A 203 31.40 2.35 -22.23
CA VAL A 203 30.90 3.54 -21.52
C VAL A 203 31.05 4.77 -22.41
N THR A 204 30.04 5.64 -22.39
CA THR A 204 30.07 6.97 -23.01
C THR A 204 29.85 8.06 -21.96
N MET A 205 30.45 9.23 -22.19
CA MET A 205 30.32 10.45 -21.36
C MET A 205 29.80 11.65 -22.17
N ASP A 206 29.54 11.46 -23.47
CA ASP A 206 29.18 12.50 -24.45
C ASP A 206 27.82 12.25 -25.13
N GLY A 207 27.01 11.36 -24.55
CA GLY A 207 25.68 10.99 -25.07
C GLY A 207 25.68 9.82 -26.05
N GLY A 208 26.85 9.31 -26.44
CA GLY A 208 27.02 8.15 -27.31
C GLY A 208 27.75 8.42 -28.62
N GLU A 209 28.33 9.62 -28.79
CA GLU A 209 29.19 9.99 -29.92
C GLU A 209 30.51 9.20 -29.87
N THR A 210 31.11 9.07 -28.68
CA THR A 210 32.29 8.23 -28.43
C THR A 210 32.06 7.20 -27.33
N TRP A 211 32.85 6.12 -27.37
CA TRP A 211 32.71 4.94 -26.50
C TRP A 211 34.07 4.42 -26.06
N HIS A 212 34.23 4.23 -24.76
CA HIS A 212 35.42 3.68 -24.13
C HIS A 212 35.15 2.22 -23.73
N VAL A 213 36.01 1.30 -24.18
CA VAL A 213 35.89 -0.12 -23.85
C VAL A 213 36.40 -0.37 -22.42
N SER A 214 35.55 -0.96 -21.59
CA SER A 214 35.88 -1.31 -20.21
C SER A 214 36.69 -2.60 -20.11
N ALA A 215 37.53 -2.70 -19.07
CA ALA A 215 38.11 -3.98 -18.67
C ALA A 215 37.00 -4.89 -18.10
N LEU A 216 37.07 -6.19 -18.40
CA LEU A 216 36.09 -7.19 -17.94
C LEU A 216 36.75 -8.22 -17.01
N ASP A 217 36.13 -8.45 -15.85
CA ASP A 217 36.41 -9.58 -14.98
C ASP A 217 35.29 -10.62 -15.09
N HIS A 218 35.67 -11.87 -15.35
CA HIS A 218 34.78 -13.02 -15.39
C HIS A 218 35.18 -14.01 -14.28
N PRO A 219 34.56 -13.91 -13.08
CA PRO A 219 34.88 -14.81 -11.96
C PRO A 219 34.57 -16.29 -12.25
N GLU A 220 33.60 -16.56 -13.12
CA GLU A 220 33.25 -17.90 -13.57
C GLU A 220 34.05 -18.31 -14.82
N LYS A 221 34.58 -19.54 -14.79
CA LYS A 221 35.06 -20.24 -15.99
C LYS A 221 33.89 -20.91 -16.69
N PRO A 222 33.83 -20.91 -18.04
CA PRO A 222 32.72 -21.52 -18.75
C PRO A 222 32.60 -23.00 -18.42
N ASN A 223 31.37 -23.52 -18.50
CA ASN A 223 31.16 -24.95 -18.44
C ASN A 223 31.84 -25.65 -19.65
N LYS A 224 31.91 -26.98 -19.64
CA LYS A 224 32.58 -27.77 -20.70
C LYS A 224 31.97 -27.65 -22.11
N TYR A 225 30.89 -26.87 -22.27
CA TYR A 225 30.24 -26.54 -23.55
C TYR A 225 30.38 -25.06 -23.91
N GLY A 226 31.23 -24.31 -23.20
CA GLY A 226 31.49 -22.89 -23.44
C GLY A 226 30.49 -21.92 -22.78
N LYS A 227 29.55 -22.40 -21.97
CA LYS A 227 28.49 -21.56 -21.39
C LYS A 227 28.93 -20.81 -20.13
N TYR A 228 28.58 -19.54 -20.05
CA TYR A 228 28.79 -18.64 -18.90
C TYR A 228 27.43 -18.32 -18.26
N TRP A 229 27.26 -18.64 -16.99
CA TRP A 229 25.98 -18.53 -16.27
C TRP A 229 25.93 -17.33 -15.32
N CYS A 230 27.08 -16.91 -14.81
CA CYS A 230 27.25 -15.77 -13.92
C CYS A 230 27.40 -14.45 -14.69
N TRP A 231 27.20 -13.34 -13.98
CA TRP A 231 27.58 -12.01 -14.48
C TRP A 231 29.10 -11.89 -14.68
N CYS A 232 29.51 -10.87 -15.42
CA CYS A 232 30.86 -10.30 -15.34
C CYS A 232 30.81 -8.95 -14.62
N PHE A 233 31.93 -8.56 -14.03
CA PHE A 233 32.15 -7.20 -13.57
C PHE A 233 32.93 -6.43 -14.62
N TRP A 234 32.71 -5.12 -14.68
CA TRP A 234 33.46 -4.23 -15.57
C TRP A 234 34.00 -3.03 -14.81
N SER A 235 35.12 -2.50 -15.31
CA SER A 235 35.74 -1.28 -14.79
C SER A 235 36.36 -0.44 -15.89
N LEU A 236 36.28 0.88 -15.75
CA LEU A 236 36.93 1.85 -16.63
C LEU A 236 37.54 2.96 -15.78
N GLU A 237 38.82 3.27 -16.01
CA GLU A 237 39.47 4.46 -15.47
C GLU A 237 39.22 5.64 -16.42
N VAL A 238 38.78 6.77 -15.85
CA VAL A 238 38.49 8.01 -16.58
C VAL A 238 39.07 9.21 -15.83
N GLU A 239 39.42 10.28 -16.54
CA GLU A 239 39.91 11.50 -15.89
C GLU A 239 38.76 12.27 -15.24
N VAL A 240 39.03 12.87 -14.08
CA VAL A 240 38.00 13.65 -13.34
C VAL A 240 37.52 14.86 -14.15
N LEU A 241 38.35 15.38 -15.07
CA LEU A 241 37.97 16.46 -15.97
C LEU A 241 36.97 16.02 -17.06
N ASP A 242 37.06 14.77 -17.54
CA ASP A 242 36.07 14.22 -18.48
C ASP A 242 34.71 14.12 -17.79
N LEU A 243 34.68 13.59 -16.56
CA LEU A 243 33.49 13.51 -15.71
C LEU A 243 32.89 14.89 -15.39
N LEU A 244 33.71 15.93 -15.25
CA LEU A 244 33.27 17.31 -15.04
C LEU A 244 32.61 17.90 -16.29
N SER A 245 33.07 17.51 -17.49
CA SER A 245 32.49 17.94 -18.76
C SER A 245 31.22 17.16 -19.14
N ALA A 246 31.10 15.92 -18.64
CA ALA A 246 29.95 15.06 -18.88
C ALA A 246 28.67 15.62 -18.25
N LYS A 247 27.53 15.47 -18.96
CA LYS A 247 26.18 15.68 -18.41
C LYS A 247 25.57 14.38 -17.87
N GLU A 248 26.03 13.26 -18.39
CA GLU A 248 25.65 11.92 -17.98
C GLU A 248 26.70 10.91 -18.45
N ILE A 249 26.73 9.77 -17.76
CA ILE A 249 27.54 8.60 -18.05
C ILE A 249 26.57 7.49 -18.41
N ALA A 250 26.74 6.85 -19.57
CA ALA A 250 25.89 5.74 -19.99
C ALA A 250 26.71 4.49 -20.30
N VAL A 251 26.18 3.30 -19.96
CA VAL A 251 26.83 2.01 -20.23
C VAL A 251 25.96 1.11 -21.12
N ARG A 252 26.62 0.34 -21.99
CA ARG A 252 26.02 -0.77 -22.75
C ARG A 252 26.96 -1.97 -22.83
N ALA A 253 26.38 -3.16 -22.90
CA ALA A 253 27.11 -4.41 -23.09
C ALA A 253 26.81 -5.10 -24.43
N TRP A 254 27.70 -5.99 -24.82
CA TRP A 254 27.57 -6.88 -25.98
C TRP A 254 27.84 -8.32 -25.57
N ASP A 255 27.08 -9.27 -26.12
CA ASP A 255 27.36 -10.71 -25.96
C ASP A 255 28.05 -11.34 -27.18
N GLU A 256 28.45 -12.60 -27.05
CA GLU A 256 29.10 -13.39 -28.11
C GLU A 256 28.23 -13.60 -29.36
N THR A 257 26.93 -13.32 -29.27
CA THR A 257 25.98 -13.35 -30.40
C THR A 257 25.75 -11.95 -31.01
N LEU A 258 26.58 -10.96 -30.63
CA LEU A 258 26.52 -9.57 -31.06
C LEU A 258 25.21 -8.85 -30.71
N ASN A 259 24.44 -9.37 -29.74
CA ASN A 259 23.30 -8.64 -29.20
C ASN A 259 23.79 -7.53 -28.26
N THR A 260 23.13 -6.36 -28.31
CA THR A 260 23.43 -5.21 -27.45
C THR A 260 22.15 -4.54 -26.92
N GLN A 261 22.33 -3.50 -26.12
CA GLN A 261 21.27 -2.77 -25.43
C GLN A 261 20.75 -1.58 -26.25
N PRO A 262 19.43 -1.34 -26.30
CA PRO A 262 18.87 -0.17 -26.97
C PRO A 262 19.21 1.12 -26.21
N GLU A 263 19.36 2.22 -26.93
CA GLU A 263 19.58 3.55 -26.33
C GLU A 263 18.40 3.98 -25.44
N LYS A 264 17.17 3.71 -25.90
CA LYS A 264 15.91 4.20 -25.32
C LYS A 264 15.12 3.06 -24.68
N LEU A 265 14.39 3.40 -23.62
CA LEU A 265 13.54 2.47 -22.89
C LEU A 265 12.40 1.94 -23.76
N ILE A 266 12.30 0.62 -23.88
CA ILE A 266 11.18 -0.06 -24.55
C ILE A 266 10.16 -0.46 -23.48
N TRP A 267 9.06 0.29 -23.39
CA TRP A 267 8.04 0.03 -22.38
C TRP A 267 7.22 -1.23 -22.71
N ASN A 268 6.79 -1.96 -21.68
CA ASN A 268 5.79 -3.02 -21.77
C ASN A 268 4.97 -3.05 -20.47
N VAL A 269 3.75 -3.59 -20.51
CA VAL A 269 2.79 -3.58 -19.38
C VAL A 269 3.36 -4.12 -18.06
N MET A 270 4.24 -5.13 -18.12
CA MET A 270 4.84 -5.75 -16.94
C MET A 270 6.08 -5.01 -16.42
N GLY A 271 6.69 -4.14 -17.23
CA GLY A 271 7.98 -3.50 -16.95
C GLY A 271 9.18 -4.46 -16.97
N MET A 272 9.01 -5.64 -17.58
CA MET A 272 10.02 -6.70 -17.58
C MET A 272 11.07 -6.52 -18.68
N MET A 273 12.24 -7.14 -18.48
CA MET A 273 13.33 -7.19 -19.47
C MET A 273 13.84 -5.82 -19.93
N ASN A 274 13.65 -4.77 -19.13
CA ASN A 274 14.19 -3.46 -19.42
C ASN A 274 15.73 -3.52 -19.39
N ASN A 275 16.34 -3.30 -20.55
CA ASN A 275 17.77 -3.33 -20.77
C ASN A 275 18.28 -2.13 -21.57
N CYS A 276 17.59 -0.99 -21.57
CA CYS A 276 18.16 0.20 -22.22
C CYS A 276 19.48 0.63 -21.55
N TRP A 277 20.25 1.52 -22.18
CA TRP A 277 21.50 2.01 -21.58
C TRP A 277 21.23 2.56 -20.17
N PHE A 278 21.99 2.08 -19.19
CA PHE A 278 21.86 2.57 -17.83
C PHE A 278 22.62 3.89 -17.71
N ARG A 279 21.92 4.98 -17.35
CA ARG A 279 22.47 6.34 -17.33
C ARG A 279 22.56 6.90 -15.92
N VAL A 280 23.72 7.44 -15.57
CA VAL A 280 23.97 8.19 -14.34
C VAL A 280 24.17 9.65 -14.73
N LYS A 281 23.37 10.59 -14.20
CA LYS A 281 23.56 12.02 -14.46
C LYS A 281 24.62 12.62 -13.55
N THR A 282 25.30 13.64 -14.06
CA THR A 282 26.35 14.39 -13.38
C THR A 282 25.89 15.84 -13.21
N ASN A 283 26.01 16.37 -11.99
CA ASN A 283 25.77 17.80 -11.72
C ASN A 283 26.92 18.37 -10.89
N VAL A 284 27.23 19.65 -11.08
CA VAL A 284 28.19 20.36 -10.21
C VAL A 284 27.47 20.89 -8.97
N CYS A 285 28.03 20.64 -7.80
CA CYS A 285 27.50 21.05 -6.51
C CYS A 285 28.57 21.72 -5.63
N LYS A 286 28.13 22.40 -4.56
CA LYS A 286 28.98 22.89 -3.47
C LYS A 286 28.46 22.32 -2.15
N PRO A 287 29.09 21.26 -1.61
CA PRO A 287 28.70 20.72 -0.31
C PRO A 287 28.94 21.74 0.82
N HIS A 288 28.36 21.47 1.99
CA HIS A 288 28.36 22.38 3.16
C HIS A 288 29.76 22.73 3.75
N ARG A 289 30.84 22.24 3.13
CA ARG A 289 32.26 22.57 3.45
C ARG A 289 32.93 23.52 2.44
N GLY A 290 32.21 23.98 1.41
CA GLY A 290 32.66 25.03 0.48
C GLY A 290 33.49 24.55 -0.73
N GLU A 291 33.94 23.30 -0.75
CA GLU A 291 34.58 22.69 -1.94
C GLU A 291 33.56 22.54 -3.09
N ILE A 292 34.04 22.45 -4.34
CA ILE A 292 33.20 22.13 -5.50
C ILE A 292 33.29 20.61 -5.74
N GLY A 293 32.18 19.96 -6.05
CA GLY A 293 32.15 18.52 -6.34
C GLY A 293 31.18 18.15 -7.45
N ILE A 294 31.41 16.99 -8.08
CA ILE A 294 30.48 16.35 -9.01
C ILE A 294 29.57 15.43 -8.20
N VAL A 295 28.26 15.65 -8.22
CA VAL A 295 27.27 14.73 -7.65
C VAL A 295 26.69 13.83 -8.73
N PHE A 296 26.57 12.53 -8.42
CA PHE A 296 26.11 11.51 -9.35
C PHE A 296 24.70 11.02 -9.02
N GLU A 297 23.84 10.96 -10.02
CA GLU A 297 22.44 10.55 -9.85
C GLU A 297 22.14 9.31 -10.70
N HIS A 298 21.80 8.20 -10.05
CA HIS A 298 21.20 7.03 -10.72
C HIS A 298 19.77 7.32 -11.21
N PRO A 299 19.18 6.49 -12.11
CA PRO A 299 17.83 6.73 -12.64
C PRO A 299 16.72 6.77 -11.58
N THR A 300 16.74 5.82 -10.64
CA THR A 300 15.69 5.61 -9.64
C THR A 300 16.27 4.94 -8.40
N GLN A 301 15.69 5.23 -7.23
CA GLN A 301 15.88 4.41 -6.03
C GLN A 301 15.01 3.12 -6.06
N PRO A 302 15.33 2.08 -5.28
CA PRO A 302 14.60 0.82 -5.29
C PRO A 302 13.26 0.89 -4.52
N GLY A 303 12.29 0.07 -4.92
CA GLY A 303 10.97 0.04 -4.31
C GLY A 303 10.18 1.33 -4.56
N ASN A 304 9.63 1.91 -3.50
CA ASN A 304 8.87 3.16 -3.57
C ASN A 304 9.67 4.36 -3.02
N GLN A 305 10.99 4.22 -2.87
CA GLN A 305 11.84 5.31 -2.42
C GLN A 305 11.87 6.44 -3.47
N SER A 306 11.74 7.68 -3.01
CA SER A 306 11.93 8.88 -3.83
C SER A 306 13.41 9.10 -4.14
N GLY A 307 13.70 9.60 -5.35
CA GLY A 307 15.06 9.94 -5.76
C GLY A 307 15.39 9.44 -7.17
N GLY A 308 16.59 9.77 -7.63
CA GLY A 308 17.03 9.53 -9.00
C GLY A 308 16.62 10.62 -9.99
N TRP A 309 17.40 10.76 -11.06
CA TRP A 309 17.17 11.84 -12.03
C TRP A 309 15.82 11.71 -12.77
N MET A 310 15.31 10.49 -12.98
CA MET A 310 14.00 10.31 -13.61
C MET A 310 12.84 10.82 -12.74
N ALA A 311 13.02 10.87 -11.41
CA ALA A 311 12.04 11.51 -10.53
C ALA A 311 12.10 13.03 -10.70
N LYS A 312 13.31 13.60 -10.61
CA LYS A 312 13.54 15.05 -10.77
C LYS A 312 13.05 15.57 -12.12
N GLU A 313 13.38 14.88 -13.21
CA GLU A 313 12.87 15.24 -14.54
C GLU A 313 11.35 15.15 -14.63
N ARG A 314 10.71 14.13 -14.06
CA ARG A 314 9.24 14.04 -14.07
C ARG A 314 8.58 15.16 -13.25
N HIS A 315 9.23 15.69 -12.22
CA HIS A 315 8.79 16.90 -11.53
C HIS A 315 9.01 18.15 -12.39
N LEU A 316 10.18 18.28 -13.04
CA LEU A 316 10.51 19.39 -13.92
C LEU A 316 9.61 19.44 -15.16
N GLU A 317 9.36 18.31 -15.82
CA GLU A 317 8.45 18.16 -16.96
C GLU A 317 7.02 18.51 -16.59
N LYS A 318 6.56 18.21 -15.37
CA LYS A 318 5.26 18.71 -14.88
C LYS A 318 5.28 20.24 -14.78
N SER A 319 6.27 20.81 -14.10
CA SER A 319 6.41 22.27 -13.93
C SER A 319 6.67 23.04 -15.23
N SER A 320 7.19 22.40 -16.28
CA SER A 320 7.46 23.02 -17.58
C SER A 320 6.30 22.83 -18.56
N ASN A 321 5.57 21.71 -18.51
CA ASN A 321 4.31 21.56 -19.24
C ASN A 321 3.22 22.50 -18.70
N GLU A 322 3.21 22.78 -17.38
CA GLU A 322 2.41 23.86 -16.77
C GLU A 322 2.68 25.23 -17.40
N ASN A 323 3.86 25.44 -17.99
CA ASN A 323 4.26 26.70 -18.66
C ASN A 323 4.14 26.68 -20.21
N GLN A 324 3.87 25.53 -20.86
CA GLN A 324 3.93 25.42 -22.34
C GLN A 324 2.59 25.16 -23.05
N THR A 325 1.49 24.89 -22.36
CA THR A 325 0.15 24.72 -22.98
C THR A 325 -0.52 26.04 -23.40
N LEU A 326 0.13 26.82 -24.27
CA LEU A 326 -0.42 28.01 -24.93
C LEU A 326 -0.11 28.07 -26.44
N LYS A 327 -0.69 27.14 -27.23
CA LYS A 327 -1.40 27.41 -28.52
C LYS A 327 -1.82 26.15 -29.30
N LYS A 328 -3.13 26.09 -29.62
CA LYS A 328 -3.83 25.57 -30.83
C LYS A 328 -3.40 24.20 -31.42
N SER A 329 -4.28 23.24 -31.72
CA SER A 329 -5.75 23.06 -31.61
C SER A 329 -6.08 21.61 -32.07
N VAL A 330 -7.29 21.01 -32.05
CA VAL A 330 -8.69 21.49 -32.09
C VAL A 330 -9.61 20.53 -31.27
N SER A 331 -10.86 20.97 -31.03
CA SER A 331 -12.07 20.20 -30.66
C SER A 331 -12.19 19.54 -29.28
N SER A 332 -13.04 20.19 -28.46
CA SER A 332 -13.91 19.65 -27.40
C SER A 332 -13.32 19.53 -25.97
N PRO A 333 -14.13 19.81 -24.93
CA PRO A 333 -13.67 20.77 -23.92
C PRO A 333 -13.47 20.22 -22.51
N PHE A 334 -12.33 20.56 -21.90
CA PHE A 334 -12.13 20.56 -20.44
C PHE A 334 -11.50 21.89 -20.02
N MET A 335 -11.82 22.36 -18.80
CA MET A 335 -11.52 23.72 -18.34
C MET A 335 -10.03 23.95 -18.06
N ASN A 336 -9.55 25.17 -18.35
CA ASN A 336 -8.23 25.66 -17.95
C ASN A 336 -8.13 25.82 -16.43
N THR A 337 -7.10 25.25 -15.81
CA THR A 337 -6.53 25.75 -14.55
C THR A 337 -5.29 26.58 -14.84
N SER A 338 -5.49 27.87 -15.14
CA SER A 338 -4.51 28.89 -14.78
C SER A 338 -4.29 28.87 -13.26
N SER A 339 -3.15 29.31 -12.75
CA SER A 339 -2.86 29.43 -11.32
C SER A 339 -3.86 30.36 -10.60
N GLN A 340 -5.02 29.83 -10.21
CA GLN A 340 -6.06 30.59 -9.51
C GLN A 340 -5.67 30.68 -8.04
N MET A 341 -5.57 31.91 -7.56
CA MET A 341 -5.26 32.24 -6.18
C MET A 341 -6.59 32.45 -5.43
N PHE A 342 -6.89 31.60 -4.47
CA PHE A 342 -8.12 31.67 -3.68
C PHE A 342 -7.84 32.25 -2.29
N PRO A 343 -8.59 33.26 -1.82
CA PRO A 343 -8.54 33.63 -0.40
C PRO A 343 -9.26 32.58 0.45
N MET A 344 -8.86 32.43 1.71
CA MET A 344 -9.50 31.47 2.62
C MET A 344 -11.01 31.75 2.83
N SER A 345 -11.44 33.00 2.62
CA SER A 345 -12.86 33.38 2.61
C SER A 345 -13.66 32.81 1.42
N GLU A 346 -13.00 32.48 0.31
CA GLU A 346 -13.64 31.78 -0.81
C GLU A 346 -13.74 30.29 -0.50
N VAL A 347 -12.63 29.65 -0.09
CA VAL A 347 -12.58 28.22 0.26
C VAL A 347 -13.66 27.87 1.30
N LYS A 348 -13.87 28.73 2.30
CA LYS A 348 -14.92 28.56 3.33
C LYS A 348 -16.35 28.45 2.80
N LYS A 349 -16.65 28.90 1.58
CA LYS A 349 -17.97 28.74 0.95
C LYS A 349 -18.21 27.31 0.44
N HIS A 350 -17.15 26.59 0.11
CA HIS A 350 -17.18 25.25 -0.48
C HIS A 350 -17.08 24.19 0.63
N ASN A 351 -18.14 24.11 1.43
CA ASN A 351 -18.17 23.35 2.67
C ASN A 351 -19.29 22.27 2.74
N SER A 352 -19.86 21.87 1.59
CA SER A 352 -21.02 20.96 1.49
C SER A 352 -20.78 19.78 0.53
N PRO A 353 -21.60 18.70 0.56
CA PRO A 353 -21.42 17.54 -0.33
C PRO A 353 -21.45 17.87 -1.83
N ASP A 354 -22.19 18.90 -2.24
CA ASP A 354 -22.28 19.35 -3.63
C ASP A 354 -21.16 20.35 -4.01
N SER A 355 -20.40 20.84 -3.03
CA SER A 355 -19.23 21.69 -3.25
C SER A 355 -18.28 21.62 -2.04
N THR A 356 -17.29 20.72 -2.10
CA THR A 356 -16.33 20.45 -1.03
C THR A 356 -14.92 20.80 -1.48
N TRP A 357 -14.38 21.91 -0.96
CA TRP A 357 -12.97 22.25 -1.13
C TRP A 357 -12.20 22.09 0.18
N ILE A 358 -10.91 21.76 0.09
CA ILE A 358 -9.98 21.70 1.22
C ILE A 358 -8.67 22.38 0.86
N VAL A 359 -7.93 22.85 1.87
CA VAL A 359 -6.53 23.30 1.71
C VAL A 359 -5.59 22.27 2.32
N VAL A 360 -4.53 21.93 1.58
CA VAL A 360 -3.44 21.06 2.03
C VAL A 360 -2.11 21.60 1.48
N HIS A 361 -1.12 21.82 2.34
CA HIS A 361 0.20 22.41 2.01
C HIS A 361 0.09 23.74 1.23
N GLY A 362 -0.90 24.57 1.58
CA GLY A 362 -1.17 25.87 0.93
C GLY A 362 -1.87 25.78 -0.44
N ASN A 363 -2.19 24.58 -0.93
CA ASN A 363 -2.90 24.36 -2.19
C ASN A 363 -4.39 24.12 -1.95
N VAL A 364 -5.25 24.59 -2.86
CA VAL A 364 -6.71 24.41 -2.78
C VAL A 364 -7.15 23.32 -3.74
N TYR A 365 -7.95 22.38 -3.23
CA TYR A 365 -8.42 21.19 -3.94
C TYR A 365 -9.95 21.09 -3.91
N ASP A 366 -10.57 20.77 -5.04
CA ASP A 366 -12.01 20.45 -5.15
C ASP A 366 -12.22 18.93 -5.09
N CYS A 367 -12.53 18.45 -3.89
CA CYS A 367 -12.75 17.03 -3.62
C CYS A 367 -14.21 16.58 -3.88
N THR A 368 -15.10 17.46 -4.34
CA THR A 368 -16.55 17.16 -4.55
C THR A 368 -16.77 15.87 -5.33
N ARG A 369 -16.03 15.71 -6.44
CA ARG A 369 -16.12 14.51 -7.29
C ARG A 369 -15.46 13.26 -6.71
N PHE A 370 -14.61 13.39 -5.69
CA PHE A 370 -13.89 12.28 -5.04
C PHE A 370 -14.58 11.75 -3.79
N LEU A 371 -15.55 12.48 -3.22
CA LEU A 371 -16.24 12.11 -1.98
C LEU A 371 -16.72 10.65 -1.97
N LYS A 372 -17.28 10.18 -3.08
CA LYS A 372 -17.85 8.83 -3.24
C LYS A 372 -16.80 7.73 -3.42
N ASP A 373 -15.59 8.09 -3.84
CA ASP A 373 -14.49 7.17 -4.11
C ASP A 373 -13.44 7.15 -2.97
N HIS A 374 -13.60 8.00 -1.94
CA HIS A 374 -12.68 8.06 -0.80
C HIS A 374 -12.81 6.79 0.07
N PRO A 375 -11.72 6.05 0.34
CA PRO A 375 -11.78 4.78 1.09
C PRO A 375 -12.25 4.89 2.55
N GLY A 376 -12.25 6.09 3.15
CA GLY A 376 -12.81 6.37 4.47
C GLY A 376 -14.24 6.93 4.43
N GLY A 377 -14.88 6.91 3.25
CA GLY A 377 -16.21 7.47 3.02
C GLY A 377 -16.24 9.00 2.95
N THR A 378 -17.31 9.50 2.31
CA THR A 378 -17.61 10.93 2.10
C THR A 378 -17.36 11.82 3.33
N ASP A 379 -17.82 11.39 4.51
CA ASP A 379 -17.77 12.19 5.73
C ASP A 379 -16.34 12.45 6.24
N SER A 380 -15.39 11.57 5.92
CA SER A 380 -13.98 11.73 6.27
C SER A 380 -13.31 12.91 5.55
N ILE A 381 -13.84 13.35 4.42
CA ILE A 381 -13.44 14.60 3.75
C ILE A 381 -14.32 15.77 4.24
N LEU A 382 -15.64 15.57 4.35
CA LEU A 382 -16.58 16.64 4.73
C LEU A 382 -16.30 17.24 6.10
N ILE A 383 -15.71 16.51 7.03
CA ILE A 383 -15.30 17.02 8.35
C ILE A 383 -14.18 18.09 8.28
N ASN A 384 -13.56 18.26 7.10
CA ASN A 384 -12.55 19.28 6.82
C ASN A 384 -12.94 20.23 5.66
N ALA A 385 -14.14 20.08 5.07
CA ALA A 385 -14.57 20.92 3.96
C ALA A 385 -14.66 22.41 4.34
N GLY A 386 -14.11 23.27 3.50
CA GLY A 386 -13.95 24.70 3.73
C GLY A 386 -12.79 25.11 4.66
N THR A 387 -11.89 24.18 5.01
CA THR A 387 -10.79 24.43 5.97
C THR A 387 -9.41 24.06 5.40
N ASP A 388 -8.34 24.58 6.03
CA ASP A 388 -7.01 24.01 5.89
C ASP A 388 -6.91 22.81 6.83
N CYS A 389 -6.52 21.68 6.27
CA CYS A 389 -6.41 20.41 6.96
C CYS A 389 -5.07 19.73 6.66
N THR A 390 -4.03 20.53 6.41
CA THR A 390 -2.68 20.05 6.09
C THR A 390 -2.17 19.04 7.12
N GLU A 391 -2.32 19.33 8.41
CA GLU A 391 -1.88 18.45 9.50
C GLU A 391 -2.74 17.19 9.60
N GLU A 392 -4.08 17.32 9.56
CA GLU A 392 -5.01 16.19 9.56
C GLU A 392 -4.79 15.26 8.36
N PHE A 393 -4.49 15.84 7.19
CA PHE A 393 -4.22 15.08 5.97
C PHE A 393 -2.94 14.26 6.14
N ASP A 394 -1.84 14.88 6.54
CA ASP A 394 -0.54 14.24 6.76
C ASP A 394 -0.56 13.19 7.89
N ALA A 395 -1.40 13.35 8.91
CA ALA A 395 -1.53 12.41 10.03
C ALA A 395 -2.21 11.06 9.67
N ILE A 396 -2.96 11.03 8.56
CA ILE A 396 -3.84 9.92 8.16
C ILE A 396 -3.46 9.35 6.79
N HIS A 397 -3.00 10.17 5.85
CA HIS A 397 -2.88 9.81 4.44
C HIS A 397 -1.43 9.50 4.01
N SER A 398 -1.25 8.33 3.37
CA SER A 398 0.04 7.93 2.78
C SER A 398 0.45 8.79 1.57
N ASP A 399 1.73 8.71 1.16
CA ASP A 399 2.26 9.43 -0.02
C ASP A 399 1.52 9.10 -1.33
N LYS A 400 0.92 7.90 -1.41
CA LYS A 400 0.01 7.53 -2.51
C LYS A 400 -1.23 8.44 -2.56
N ALA A 401 -1.81 8.75 -1.40
CA ALA A 401 -2.98 9.61 -1.29
C ALA A 401 -2.61 11.09 -1.49
N LYS A 402 -1.43 11.54 -1.03
CA LYS A 402 -0.84 12.84 -1.43
C LYS A 402 -0.74 12.97 -2.95
N THR A 403 -0.29 11.92 -3.63
CA THR A 403 -0.19 11.88 -5.11
C THR A 403 -1.56 11.93 -5.80
N MET A 404 -2.59 11.29 -5.22
CA MET A 404 -3.97 11.33 -5.75
C MET A 404 -4.67 12.67 -5.49
N LEU A 405 -4.32 13.38 -4.42
CA LEU A 405 -4.92 14.66 -4.08
C LEU A 405 -4.68 15.72 -5.18
N GLU A 406 -3.51 15.69 -5.81
CA GLU A 406 -3.15 16.59 -6.93
C GLU A 406 -4.11 16.51 -8.12
N ASP A 407 -4.76 15.36 -8.38
CA ASP A 407 -5.77 15.23 -9.43
C ASP A 407 -7.04 16.06 -9.16
N TYR A 408 -7.17 16.63 -7.95
CA TYR A 408 -8.28 17.48 -7.51
C TYR A 408 -7.86 18.94 -7.29
N ARG A 409 -6.61 19.31 -7.58
CA ARG A 409 -6.10 20.67 -7.34
C ARG A 409 -6.75 21.68 -8.27
N ILE A 410 -7.26 22.76 -7.70
CA ILE A 410 -7.87 23.88 -8.44
C ILE A 410 -7.05 25.17 -8.36
N GLY A 411 -6.15 25.29 -7.37
CA GLY A 411 -5.30 26.47 -7.23
C GLY A 411 -4.44 26.50 -5.97
N GLU A 412 -4.09 27.71 -5.56
CA GLU A 412 -3.24 28.01 -4.39
C GLU A 412 -3.95 29.00 -3.44
N LEU A 413 -3.64 28.93 -2.15
CA LEU A 413 -4.19 29.83 -1.14
C LEU A 413 -3.44 31.17 -1.15
N ILE A 414 -4.16 32.29 -1.09
CA ILE A 414 -3.54 33.62 -0.92
C ILE A 414 -2.95 33.75 0.48
N THR A 415 -1.64 33.53 0.59
CA THR A 415 -0.84 33.98 1.73
C THR A 415 -0.48 35.45 1.57
N ALA A 416 -1.18 36.33 2.30
CA ALA A 416 -0.78 37.72 2.40
C ALA A 416 0.55 37.81 3.17
N GLY A 417 1.63 38.15 2.47
CA GLY A 417 2.97 38.20 3.05
C GLY A 417 3.13 39.34 4.06
N TYR A 418 3.10 39.02 5.35
CA TYR A 418 3.62 39.90 6.40
C TYR A 418 5.16 39.83 6.42
N ALA A 419 5.79 40.65 5.59
CA ALA A 419 7.17 41.09 5.84
C ALA A 419 7.12 42.37 6.67
N SER A 420 7.77 42.39 7.83
CA SER A 420 8.30 43.62 8.47
C SER A 420 9.30 43.28 9.57
N ALA A 421 10.27 44.17 9.75
CA ALA A 421 11.41 44.01 10.64
C ALA A 421 11.14 44.47 12.08
N ASP A 422 12.15 44.32 12.93
CA ASP A 422 12.17 44.74 14.34
C ASP A 422 11.66 46.17 14.57
N SER A 423 10.78 46.34 15.58
CA SER A 423 11.03 47.25 16.71
C SER A 423 9.91 47.20 17.76
N SER A 424 10.31 47.38 19.02
CA SER A 424 9.46 47.69 20.19
C SER A 424 10.14 48.87 20.92
N PRO A 425 9.52 49.58 21.90
CA PRO A 425 8.24 49.31 22.60
C PRO A 425 7.31 50.55 22.80
N ASN A 426 6.21 50.34 23.55
CA ASN A 426 5.32 51.32 24.22
C ASN A 426 4.45 52.24 23.31
N ASN A 427 3.13 52.38 23.49
CA ASN A 427 2.44 52.70 24.75
C ASN A 427 0.93 52.32 24.74
N SER A 428 0.28 52.40 25.89
CA SER A 428 -1.11 51.94 26.14
C SER A 428 -2.22 52.98 25.87
N VAL A 429 -3.49 52.55 26.03
CA VAL A 429 -4.68 53.27 26.59
C VAL A 429 -5.94 53.44 25.69
N HIS A 430 -7.06 52.86 26.18
CA HIS A 430 -8.51 53.09 25.96
C HIS A 430 -9.21 52.93 24.56
N GLY A 431 -10.39 52.28 24.59
CA GLY A 431 -11.49 52.40 23.60
C GLY A 431 -12.50 53.50 24.00
N PRO A 432 -13.83 53.43 23.72
CA PRO A 432 -14.64 52.32 23.14
C PRO A 432 -15.65 52.75 22.02
N ALA A 433 -16.52 51.80 21.58
CA ALA A 433 -17.81 52.03 20.87
C ALA A 433 -17.76 52.63 19.43
N SER A 434 -18.71 52.45 18.50
CA SER A 434 -19.96 51.66 18.40
C SER A 434 -20.46 51.59 16.93
N ASN A 435 -21.49 50.77 16.66
CA ASN A 435 -22.34 50.70 15.44
C ASN A 435 -21.78 49.89 14.26
N LEU A 436 -22.22 48.64 14.04
CA LEU A 436 -23.54 48.18 13.52
C LEU A 436 -23.62 48.22 11.97
N ASN A 437 -23.59 47.04 11.32
CA ASN A 437 -24.83 46.47 10.78
C ASN A 437 -24.74 45.00 10.29
N LEU A 438 -25.82 44.27 10.58
CA LEU A 438 -26.44 43.20 9.78
C LEU A 438 -25.58 42.01 9.29
N GLN A 439 -25.73 40.88 9.97
CA GLN A 439 -25.70 39.56 9.31
C GLN A 439 -26.78 38.64 9.88
N LEU A 440 -27.45 37.88 9.00
CA LEU A 440 -28.64 37.10 9.32
C LEU A 440 -28.28 35.80 10.07
N THR A 441 -29.07 35.48 11.10
CA THR A 441 -29.05 34.17 11.76
C THR A 441 -29.70 33.10 10.88
N PRO A 442 -29.04 31.96 10.60
CA PRO A 442 -29.70 30.79 10.06
C PRO A 442 -30.66 30.16 11.07
N ILE A 443 -31.73 29.54 10.56
CA ILE A 443 -32.77 28.90 11.36
C ILE A 443 -32.19 27.67 12.08
N LYS A 444 -32.40 27.58 13.40
CA LYS A 444 -32.15 26.36 14.17
C LYS A 444 -33.29 25.37 13.96
N GLU A 445 -33.01 24.21 13.38
CA GLU A 445 -33.85 23.03 13.57
C GLU A 445 -33.68 22.51 15.01
N ILE A 446 -34.77 22.01 15.59
CA ILE A 446 -34.85 21.59 16.98
C ILE A 446 -34.82 20.06 17.04
N SER A 447 -33.72 19.49 17.55
CA SER A 447 -33.65 18.06 17.87
C SER A 447 -34.34 17.75 19.21
N PRO A 448 -35.08 16.63 19.34
CA PRO A 448 -35.94 16.37 20.50
C PRO A 448 -35.19 15.77 21.71
N SER A 449 -34.18 16.48 22.22
CA SER A 449 -33.77 16.31 23.63
C SER A 449 -33.10 17.60 24.13
N GLY A 450 -33.55 18.12 25.28
CA GLY A 450 -33.13 19.43 25.80
C GLY A 450 -31.75 19.48 26.46
N ARG A 451 -30.78 18.68 25.99
CA ARG A 451 -29.41 18.63 26.53
C ARG A 451 -28.42 19.22 25.53
N SER A 452 -27.39 19.89 26.05
CA SER A 452 -26.29 20.38 25.22
C SER A 452 -25.44 19.19 24.72
N VAL A 453 -24.90 19.30 23.50
CA VAL A 453 -24.02 18.29 22.90
C VAL A 453 -22.57 18.76 22.94
N ALA A 454 -21.63 17.84 23.19
CA ALA A 454 -20.21 18.17 23.26
C ALA A 454 -19.55 18.24 21.89
N LEU A 455 -19.81 17.28 20.99
CA LEU A 455 -19.24 17.29 19.63
C LEU A 455 -19.82 18.45 18.81
N VAL A 456 -18.93 19.37 18.41
CA VAL A 456 -19.21 20.37 17.38
C VAL A 456 -18.58 19.87 16.06
N PRO A 457 -19.37 19.68 14.98
CA PRO A 457 -18.83 19.20 13.70
C PRO A 457 -17.64 20.05 13.22
N ARG A 458 -16.57 19.37 12.80
CA ARG A 458 -15.28 19.93 12.34
C ARG A 458 -14.35 20.49 13.42
N GLU A 459 -14.82 20.74 14.64
CA GLU A 459 -13.98 21.27 15.73
C GLU A 459 -13.32 20.16 16.56
N LYS A 460 -12.23 20.50 17.25
CA LYS A 460 -11.56 19.64 18.25
C LYS A 460 -12.03 20.09 19.63
N ILE A 461 -12.54 19.17 20.45
CA ILE A 461 -12.91 19.42 21.85
C ILE A 461 -11.92 18.69 22.77
N PRO A 462 -11.35 19.36 23.80
CA PRO A 462 -10.44 18.72 24.73
C PRO A 462 -11.23 17.92 25.78
N CYS A 463 -11.01 16.62 25.85
CA CYS A 463 -11.68 15.71 26.79
C CYS A 463 -10.68 15.15 27.81
N LYS A 464 -11.04 15.19 29.09
CA LYS A 464 -10.12 14.89 30.20
C LYS A 464 -10.18 13.41 30.58
N LEU A 465 -9.05 12.71 30.63
CA LEU A 465 -8.98 11.34 31.13
C LEU A 465 -9.27 11.32 32.64
N VAL A 466 -10.39 10.74 33.06
CA VAL A 466 -10.83 10.68 34.47
C VAL A 466 -10.78 9.29 35.08
N ALA A 467 -10.80 8.22 34.28
CA ALA A 467 -10.52 6.86 34.74
C ALA A 467 -9.82 6.01 33.68
N LYS A 468 -8.96 5.09 34.11
CA LYS A 468 -8.26 4.11 33.27
C LYS A 468 -8.23 2.77 34.00
N THR A 469 -8.98 1.79 33.51
CA THR A 469 -9.11 0.45 34.11
C THR A 469 -8.53 -0.60 33.19
N SER A 470 -7.71 -1.51 33.70
CA SER A 470 -7.21 -2.65 32.92
C SER A 470 -8.26 -3.75 32.86
N LEU A 471 -8.68 -4.15 31.65
CA LEU A 471 -9.61 -5.25 31.43
C LEU A 471 -8.89 -6.57 31.14
N SER A 472 -7.74 -6.50 30.45
CA SER A 472 -6.84 -7.63 30.22
C SER A 472 -5.38 -7.14 30.23
N HIS A 473 -4.43 -8.03 29.98
CA HIS A 473 -3.01 -7.69 29.88
C HIS A 473 -2.75 -6.53 28.89
N ASP A 474 -3.45 -6.53 27.75
CA ASP A 474 -3.31 -5.54 26.67
C ASP A 474 -4.60 -4.79 26.34
N VAL A 475 -5.57 -4.72 27.25
CA VAL A 475 -6.81 -3.95 27.05
C VAL A 475 -7.06 -2.98 28.21
N ARG A 476 -7.50 -1.77 27.88
CA ARG A 476 -7.93 -0.74 28.84
C ARG A 476 -9.33 -0.25 28.52
N LEU A 477 -10.10 0.06 29.56
CA LEU A 477 -11.26 0.93 29.52
C LEU A 477 -10.80 2.33 29.93
N PHE A 478 -10.93 3.30 29.03
CA PHE A 478 -10.67 4.71 29.29
C PHE A 478 -12.00 5.45 29.44
N ARG A 479 -12.14 6.27 30.49
CA ARG A 479 -13.26 7.21 30.65
C ARG A 479 -12.76 8.63 30.47
N PHE A 480 -13.34 9.34 29.51
CA PHE A 480 -13.04 10.74 29.23
C PHE A 480 -14.24 11.62 29.59
N ALA A 481 -14.02 12.59 30.47
CA ALA A 481 -15.01 13.61 30.79
C ALA A 481 -15.15 14.60 29.62
N LEU A 482 -16.40 14.98 29.34
CA LEU A 482 -16.77 16.00 28.36
C LEU A 482 -16.43 17.40 28.91
N PRO A 483 -16.39 18.45 28.04
CA PRO A 483 -16.11 19.81 28.49
C PRO A 483 -17.08 20.36 29.54
N ASN A 484 -18.34 19.89 29.57
CA ASN A 484 -19.32 20.21 30.60
C ASN A 484 -20.02 18.93 31.11
N GLU A 485 -20.33 18.89 32.40
CA GLU A 485 -20.86 17.69 33.07
C GLU A 485 -22.33 17.36 32.70
N ASP A 486 -23.08 18.32 32.16
CA ASP A 486 -24.49 18.19 31.75
C ASP A 486 -24.67 17.79 30.27
N GLN A 487 -23.57 17.76 29.51
CA GLN A 487 -23.58 17.43 28.09
C GLN A 487 -23.66 15.93 27.82
N VAL A 488 -24.20 15.56 26.67
CA VAL A 488 -23.97 14.24 26.04
C VAL A 488 -22.91 14.37 24.94
N LEU A 489 -22.26 13.27 24.54
CA LEU A 489 -21.24 13.33 23.50
C LEU A 489 -21.79 13.90 22.17
N GLY A 490 -23.03 13.56 21.80
CA GLY A 490 -23.64 14.01 20.54
C GLY A 490 -23.22 13.18 19.32
N LEU A 491 -22.80 11.93 19.55
CA LEU A 491 -22.42 10.99 18.49
C LEU A 491 -23.63 10.13 18.07
N PRO A 492 -24.05 10.13 16.79
CA PRO A 492 -25.07 9.21 16.31
C PRO A 492 -24.62 7.75 16.36
N VAL A 493 -25.57 6.83 16.53
CA VAL A 493 -25.29 5.39 16.65
C VAL A 493 -24.73 4.86 15.33
N GLY A 494 -23.58 4.17 15.37
CA GLY A 494 -22.86 3.68 14.19
C GLY A 494 -21.78 4.63 13.67
N LYS A 495 -21.67 5.84 14.24
CA LYS A 495 -20.61 6.81 13.91
C LYS A 495 -19.45 6.74 14.90
N HIS A 496 -18.33 7.38 14.54
CA HIS A 496 -17.06 7.35 15.25
C HIS A 496 -16.60 8.75 15.66
N ILE A 497 -15.57 8.80 16.51
CA ILE A 497 -14.79 9.99 16.84
C ILE A 497 -13.32 9.78 16.46
N PHE A 498 -12.64 10.83 16.00
CA PHE A 498 -11.19 10.88 15.97
C PHE A 498 -10.68 11.27 17.35
N LEU A 499 -9.75 10.48 17.88
CA LEU A 499 -8.81 10.98 18.89
C LEU A 499 -7.63 11.61 18.16
N CYS A 500 -7.26 12.82 18.60
CA CYS A 500 -6.16 13.62 18.11
C CYS A 500 -5.14 13.80 19.25
N ALA A 501 -3.87 13.47 19.00
CA ALA A 501 -2.78 13.70 19.94
C ALA A 501 -1.49 13.99 19.20
N THR A 502 -0.69 14.95 19.68
CA THR A 502 0.66 15.19 19.17
C THR A 502 1.65 14.28 19.90
N ILE A 503 2.29 13.38 19.16
CA ILE A 503 3.20 12.36 19.67
C ILE A 503 4.50 12.49 18.88
N ASP A 504 5.64 12.67 19.57
CA ASP A 504 6.95 12.94 18.95
C ASP A 504 6.91 14.06 17.89
N GLU A 505 6.33 15.21 18.28
CA GLU A 505 6.12 16.41 17.43
C GLU A 505 5.25 16.19 16.18
N LYS A 506 4.53 15.07 16.09
CA LYS A 506 3.66 14.73 14.95
C LYS A 506 2.22 14.50 15.39
N LEU A 507 1.28 15.08 14.65
CA LEU A 507 -0.14 14.81 14.85
C LEU A 507 -0.44 13.35 14.54
N CYS A 508 -1.01 12.64 15.51
CA CYS A 508 -1.55 11.30 15.35
C CYS A 508 -3.07 11.37 15.49
N MET A 509 -3.80 10.90 14.47
CA MET A 509 -5.26 10.82 14.48
C MET A 509 -5.73 9.40 14.23
N ARG A 510 -6.61 8.87 15.07
CA ARG A 510 -7.18 7.52 14.91
C ARG A 510 -8.67 7.53 15.27
N ALA A 511 -9.47 6.83 14.48
CA ALA A 511 -10.90 6.69 14.71
C ALA A 511 -11.19 5.64 15.79
N TYR A 512 -12.15 5.92 16.66
CA TYR A 512 -12.64 5.03 17.71
C TYR A 512 -14.17 5.15 17.84
N THR A 513 -14.82 4.05 18.22
CA THR A 513 -16.23 4.06 18.63
C THR A 513 -16.35 3.98 20.15
N PRO A 514 -17.10 4.89 20.80
CA PRO A 514 -17.46 4.78 22.20
C PRO A 514 -18.25 3.51 22.54
N SER A 515 -17.86 2.85 23.63
CA SER A 515 -18.57 1.72 24.25
C SER A 515 -19.61 2.16 25.30
N SER A 516 -19.57 3.43 25.71
CA SER A 516 -20.65 4.09 26.45
C SER A 516 -21.85 4.38 25.54
N THR A 517 -23.09 4.30 26.06
CA THR A 517 -24.28 4.62 25.27
C THR A 517 -24.27 6.09 24.84
N VAL A 518 -24.89 6.40 23.69
CA VAL A 518 -24.87 7.75 23.08
C VAL A 518 -25.54 8.84 23.92
N ASP A 519 -26.36 8.46 24.90
CA ASP A 519 -27.04 9.35 25.86
C ASP A 519 -26.32 9.49 27.21
N THR A 520 -25.13 8.90 27.36
CA THR A 520 -24.29 9.05 28.55
C THR A 520 -23.98 10.54 28.77
N VAL A 521 -24.19 10.99 30.01
CA VAL A 521 -24.04 12.40 30.41
C VAL A 521 -22.68 12.62 31.09
N GLY A 522 -22.00 13.70 30.73
CA GLY A 522 -20.75 14.17 31.33
C GLY A 522 -19.48 13.40 30.92
N TYR A 523 -19.60 12.22 30.31
CA TYR A 523 -18.44 11.42 29.86
C TYR A 523 -18.74 10.52 28.67
N PHE A 524 -17.69 9.97 28.05
CA PHE A 524 -17.75 8.82 27.17
C PHE A 524 -16.65 7.81 27.53
N GLU A 525 -16.82 6.56 27.09
CA GLU A 525 -15.87 5.47 27.36
C GLU A 525 -15.36 4.80 26.10
N LEU A 526 -14.08 4.39 26.13
CA LEU A 526 -13.42 3.66 25.06
C LEU A 526 -12.78 2.38 25.60
N VAL A 527 -13.18 1.23 25.06
CA VAL A 527 -12.41 -0.02 25.19
C VAL A 527 -11.36 -0.05 24.09
N VAL A 528 -10.08 -0.05 24.47
CA VAL A 528 -8.95 0.03 23.53
C VAL A 528 -7.93 -1.06 23.84
N LYS A 529 -7.54 -1.81 22.79
CA LYS A 529 -6.41 -2.74 22.83
C LYS A 529 -5.09 -1.99 22.62
N ILE A 530 -4.12 -2.25 23.49
CA ILE A 530 -2.82 -1.61 23.58
C ILE A 530 -1.80 -2.45 22.81
N TYR A 531 -1.48 -2.03 21.59
CA TYR A 531 -0.48 -2.69 20.78
C TYR A 531 0.92 -2.32 21.26
N PHE A 532 1.47 -3.08 22.21
CA PHE A 532 2.79 -2.81 22.78
C PHE A 532 3.94 -3.02 21.77
N LYS A 533 4.97 -2.18 21.89
CA LYS A 533 6.25 -2.31 21.19
C LYS A 533 6.89 -3.68 21.46
N ASN A 534 7.58 -4.21 20.46
CA ASN A 534 8.29 -5.50 20.45
C ASN A 534 7.44 -6.77 20.64
N VAL A 535 6.11 -6.69 20.79
CA VAL A 535 5.24 -7.88 20.94
C VAL A 535 4.90 -8.54 19.60
N HIS A 536 4.57 -7.75 18.56
CA HIS A 536 4.17 -8.30 17.26
C HIS A 536 5.33 -8.31 16.25
N PRO A 537 5.77 -9.47 15.73
CA PRO A 537 6.98 -9.56 14.91
C PRO A 537 6.91 -8.81 13.57
N LYS A 538 5.71 -8.60 13.02
CA LYS A 538 5.50 -7.77 11.81
C LYS A 538 5.28 -6.28 12.11
N PHE A 539 5.06 -5.91 13.38
CA PHE A 539 4.77 -4.53 13.81
C PHE A 539 5.59 -4.21 15.08
N PRO A 540 6.93 -4.22 15.00
CA PRO A 540 7.79 -4.11 16.18
C PRO A 540 7.65 -2.79 16.94
N ASN A 541 7.12 -1.73 16.32
CA ASN A 541 6.90 -0.43 16.97
C ASN A 541 5.60 -0.36 17.80
N GLY A 542 4.72 -1.37 17.70
CA GLY A 542 3.39 -1.33 18.31
C GLY A 542 2.46 -0.29 17.66
N GLY A 543 1.39 0.09 18.37
CA GLY A 543 0.43 1.10 17.97
C GLY A 543 0.71 2.43 18.66
N LEU A 544 0.94 3.49 17.88
CA LEU A 544 1.37 4.80 18.39
C LEU A 544 0.32 5.43 19.33
N MET A 545 -0.91 5.63 18.83
CA MET A 545 -2.01 6.18 19.62
C MET A 545 -2.36 5.31 20.84
N SER A 546 -2.44 3.98 20.68
CA SER A 546 -2.82 3.10 21.80
C SER A 546 -1.79 3.10 22.92
N GLN A 547 -0.49 3.14 22.61
CA GLN A 547 0.55 3.25 23.64
C GLN A 547 0.58 4.65 24.28
N HIS A 548 0.31 5.71 23.51
CA HIS A 548 0.15 7.06 24.06
C HIS A 548 -1.01 7.12 25.06
N LEU A 549 -2.19 6.60 24.73
CA LEU A 549 -3.33 6.51 25.64
C LEU A 549 -2.98 5.73 26.92
N ASP A 550 -2.32 4.57 26.81
CA ASP A 550 -1.91 3.79 27.99
C ASP A 550 -0.89 4.56 28.86
N SER A 551 -0.04 5.41 28.25
CA SER A 551 0.92 6.27 28.96
C SER A 551 0.30 7.51 29.63
N LEU A 552 -0.92 7.92 29.27
CA LEU A 552 -1.56 9.09 29.87
C LEU A 552 -1.82 8.89 31.37
N GLU A 553 -1.53 9.94 32.15
CA GLU A 553 -1.89 10.04 33.56
C GLU A 553 -3.34 10.49 33.73
N LEU A 554 -3.93 10.20 34.90
CA LEU A 554 -5.27 10.71 35.19
C LEU A 554 -5.23 12.24 35.29
N GLY A 555 -6.13 12.89 34.56
CA GLY A 555 -6.18 14.34 34.42
C GLY A 555 -5.52 14.90 33.16
N SER A 556 -4.79 14.09 32.39
CA SER A 556 -4.36 14.46 31.02
C SER A 556 -5.57 14.67 30.09
N PHE A 557 -5.36 15.37 28.99
CA PHE A 557 -6.39 15.63 27.96
C PHE A 557 -6.04 14.92 26.65
N VAL A 558 -7.07 14.57 25.89
CA VAL A 558 -6.98 14.20 24.46
C VAL A 558 -7.98 15.03 23.68
N ASP A 559 -7.61 15.48 22.48
CA ASP A 559 -8.54 16.20 21.61
C ASP A 559 -9.44 15.20 20.87
N VAL A 560 -10.73 15.50 20.82
CA VAL A 560 -11.76 14.67 20.17
C VAL A 560 -12.37 15.47 19.02
N LYS A 561 -12.47 14.88 17.83
CA LYS A 561 -13.09 15.50 16.65
C LYS A 561 -14.12 14.54 16.03
N GLY A 562 -15.32 15.03 15.74
CA GLY A 562 -16.42 14.21 15.22
C GLY A 562 -17.74 14.98 15.16
N PRO A 563 -18.87 14.29 14.90
CA PRO A 563 -18.96 12.88 14.51
C PRO A 563 -18.42 12.62 13.10
N LEU A 564 -17.97 11.39 12.82
CA LEU A 564 -17.61 10.93 11.47
C LEU A 564 -18.13 9.53 11.18
N GLY A 565 -18.15 9.14 9.91
CA GLY A 565 -18.67 7.84 9.47
C GLY A 565 -20.04 7.99 8.82
N HIS A 566 -20.28 7.13 7.83
CA HIS A 566 -21.37 7.26 6.85
C HIS A 566 -22.55 6.32 7.11
N ILE A 567 -22.49 5.56 8.21
CA ILE A 567 -23.52 4.62 8.68
C ILE A 567 -24.13 5.23 9.95
N GLU A 568 -25.45 5.31 9.99
CA GLU A 568 -26.19 5.73 11.17
C GLU A 568 -27.37 4.80 11.41
N TYR A 569 -27.46 4.21 12.61
CA TYR A 569 -28.64 3.47 13.04
C TYR A 569 -29.65 4.43 13.65
N VAL A 570 -30.84 4.52 13.06
CA VAL A 570 -31.89 5.46 13.50
C VAL A 570 -33.04 4.77 14.24
N GLY A 571 -32.92 3.46 14.50
CA GLY A 571 -33.85 2.66 15.30
C GLY A 571 -34.78 1.76 14.48
N ARG A 572 -35.24 0.66 15.09
CA ARG A 572 -36.32 -0.23 14.59
C ARG A 572 -36.04 -0.79 13.20
N GLY A 573 -34.81 -1.25 13.03
CA GLY A 573 -34.28 -1.81 11.78
C GLY A 573 -33.81 -0.77 10.76
N ASN A 574 -34.01 0.53 10.98
CA ASN A 574 -33.70 1.58 10.01
C ASN A 574 -32.26 2.07 10.12
N PHE A 575 -31.59 2.20 8.97
CA PHE A 575 -30.26 2.76 8.81
C PHE A 575 -30.27 3.90 7.80
N THR A 576 -29.53 4.96 8.09
CA THR A 576 -29.13 5.95 7.08
C THR A 576 -27.68 5.66 6.67
N VAL A 577 -27.48 5.29 5.41
CA VAL A 577 -26.16 4.95 4.83
C VAL A 577 -25.86 5.91 3.68
N GLN A 578 -24.86 6.78 3.83
CA GLN A 578 -24.57 7.86 2.87
C GLN A 578 -25.82 8.71 2.52
N GLY A 579 -26.68 8.97 3.50
CA GLY A 579 -27.96 9.69 3.33
C GLY A 579 -29.10 8.86 2.72
N LYS A 580 -28.87 7.63 2.26
CA LYS A 580 -29.91 6.72 1.78
C LYS A 580 -30.50 5.91 2.93
N GLN A 581 -31.81 5.71 2.93
CA GLN A 581 -32.45 4.79 3.87
C GLN A 581 -32.22 3.33 3.46
N LYS A 582 -31.87 2.49 4.42
CA LYS A 582 -31.85 1.02 4.34
C LYS A 582 -32.61 0.47 5.56
N PHE A 583 -33.13 -0.74 5.45
CA PHE A 583 -33.91 -1.39 6.49
C PHE A 583 -33.49 -2.85 6.64
N ALA A 584 -33.44 -3.35 7.88
CA ALA A 584 -33.20 -4.75 8.18
C ALA A 584 -33.99 -5.19 9.41
N LYS A 585 -34.64 -6.35 9.33
CA LYS A 585 -35.11 -7.09 10.50
C LYS A 585 -34.03 -7.99 11.08
N LYS A 586 -33.03 -8.38 10.28
CA LYS A 586 -31.97 -9.31 10.70
C LYS A 586 -30.59 -8.75 10.37
N LEU A 587 -29.69 -8.78 11.35
CA LEU A 587 -28.33 -8.25 11.22
C LEU A 587 -27.30 -9.37 11.36
N ALA A 588 -26.54 -9.62 10.28
CA ALA A 588 -25.36 -10.47 10.28
C ALA A 588 -24.14 -9.64 10.70
N MET A 589 -23.77 -9.69 11.98
CA MET A 589 -22.74 -8.84 12.58
C MET A 589 -21.41 -9.60 12.69
N ILE A 590 -20.39 -9.24 11.90
CA ILE A 590 -19.08 -9.93 11.89
C ILE A 590 -17.97 -9.01 12.41
N ALA A 591 -17.47 -9.29 13.61
CA ALA A 591 -16.49 -8.46 14.31
C ALA A 591 -15.12 -9.15 14.45
N GLY A 592 -14.03 -8.39 14.44
CA GLY A 592 -12.67 -8.88 14.69
C GLY A 592 -11.89 -8.04 15.70
N GLY A 593 -11.50 -8.62 16.85
CA GLY A 593 -10.75 -7.91 17.90
C GLY A 593 -11.47 -6.65 18.41
N THR A 594 -10.82 -5.49 18.35
CA THR A 594 -11.44 -4.19 18.72
C THR A 594 -12.58 -3.75 17.79
N GLY A 595 -12.76 -4.39 16.64
CA GLY A 595 -13.87 -4.16 15.71
C GLY A 595 -15.26 -4.53 16.26
N ILE A 596 -15.36 -5.03 17.49
CA ILE A 596 -16.65 -5.20 18.17
C ILE A 596 -17.32 -3.87 18.55
N THR A 597 -16.58 -2.78 18.72
CA THR A 597 -17.13 -1.54 19.32
C THR A 597 -18.23 -0.84 18.48
N PRO A 598 -18.19 -0.77 17.13
CA PRO A 598 -19.34 -0.30 16.33
C PRO A 598 -20.54 -1.22 16.46
N ILE A 599 -20.31 -2.53 16.37
CA ILE A 599 -21.36 -3.57 16.47
C ILE A 599 -22.06 -3.46 17.83
N TYR A 600 -21.30 -3.42 18.91
CA TYR A 600 -21.78 -3.28 20.29
C TYR A 600 -22.61 -2.00 20.48
N GLN A 601 -22.18 -0.86 19.92
CA GLN A 601 -22.95 0.38 19.99
C GLN A 601 -24.31 0.28 19.27
N VAL A 602 -24.38 -0.39 18.11
CA VAL A 602 -25.66 -0.69 17.43
C VAL A 602 -26.52 -1.63 18.28
N MET A 603 -25.95 -2.68 18.86
CA MET A 603 -26.65 -3.61 19.76
C MET A 603 -27.23 -2.89 20.99
N GLN A 604 -26.47 -1.98 21.62
CA GLN A 604 -26.95 -1.17 22.74
C GLN A 604 -28.16 -0.33 22.37
N ALA A 605 -28.18 0.27 21.18
CA ALA A 605 -29.31 1.07 20.72
C ALA A 605 -30.57 0.20 20.49
N ILE A 606 -30.40 -0.94 19.81
CA ILE A 606 -31.48 -1.90 19.54
C ILE A 606 -32.09 -2.46 20.83
N LEU A 607 -31.25 -2.87 21.79
CA LEU A 607 -31.73 -3.48 23.04
C LEU A 607 -32.31 -2.47 24.05
N LYS A 608 -32.12 -1.17 23.80
CA LYS A 608 -32.62 -0.09 24.64
C LYS A 608 -34.04 0.36 24.26
N ASP A 609 -34.41 0.29 22.97
CA ASP A 609 -35.79 0.53 22.53
C ASP A 609 -36.59 -0.78 22.61
N PRO A 610 -37.57 -0.91 23.54
CA PRO A 610 -38.36 -2.14 23.65
C PRO A 610 -39.31 -2.37 22.45
N GLU A 611 -39.54 -1.36 21.61
CA GLU A 611 -40.35 -1.49 20.37
C GLU A 611 -39.47 -1.77 19.13
N ASP A 612 -38.15 -1.81 19.27
CA ASP A 612 -37.24 -2.29 18.24
C ASP A 612 -37.16 -3.81 18.32
N GLU A 613 -37.60 -4.52 17.27
CA GLU A 613 -37.63 -5.99 17.22
C GLU A 613 -36.44 -6.62 16.47
N THR A 614 -35.48 -5.82 15.99
CA THR A 614 -34.37 -6.30 15.14
C THR A 614 -33.63 -7.50 15.75
N GLU A 615 -33.43 -8.57 14.97
CA GLU A 615 -32.63 -9.76 15.30
C GLU A 615 -31.15 -9.51 14.97
N MET A 616 -30.25 -9.98 15.83
CA MET A 616 -28.81 -9.72 15.79
C MET A 616 -28.04 -11.03 15.94
N HIS A 617 -27.28 -11.38 14.90
CA HIS A 617 -26.46 -12.58 14.82
C HIS A 617 -24.98 -12.18 14.76
N VAL A 618 -24.27 -12.29 15.88
CA VAL A 618 -22.88 -11.85 16.03
C VAL A 618 -21.91 -13.02 15.84
N VAL A 619 -21.01 -12.93 14.86
CA VAL A 619 -19.82 -13.79 14.73
C VAL A 619 -18.60 -12.97 15.12
N TYR A 620 -18.01 -13.26 16.28
CA TYR A 620 -16.92 -12.44 16.84
C TYR A 620 -15.59 -13.21 16.90
N ALA A 621 -14.64 -12.78 16.06
CA ALA A 621 -13.35 -13.41 15.88
C ALA A 621 -12.24 -12.75 16.72
N ASN A 622 -11.51 -13.56 17.49
CA ASN A 622 -10.43 -13.13 18.39
C ASN A 622 -9.23 -14.10 18.32
N ARG A 623 -8.12 -13.80 19.01
CA ARG A 623 -6.95 -14.70 19.02
C ARG A 623 -7.13 -15.82 20.03
N THR A 624 -7.42 -15.48 21.27
CA THR A 624 -7.69 -16.40 22.39
C THR A 624 -8.99 -16.02 23.12
N GLU A 625 -9.39 -16.82 24.11
CA GLU A 625 -10.53 -16.53 24.99
C GLU A 625 -10.36 -15.23 25.79
N ASP A 626 -9.12 -14.86 26.13
CA ASP A 626 -8.78 -13.66 26.92
C ASP A 626 -8.71 -12.37 26.08
N ASP A 627 -8.82 -12.50 24.74
CA ASP A 627 -8.92 -11.38 23.81
C ASP A 627 -10.38 -10.92 23.54
N ILE A 628 -11.38 -11.68 24.00
CA ILE A 628 -12.80 -11.42 23.71
C ILE A 628 -13.28 -10.24 24.56
N LEU A 629 -13.42 -9.07 23.93
CA LEU A 629 -13.87 -7.85 24.59
C LEU A 629 -15.38 -7.89 24.84
N LEU A 630 -15.84 -7.29 25.95
CA LEU A 630 -17.27 -7.14 26.28
C LEU A 630 -18.04 -8.47 26.31
N ARG A 631 -17.33 -9.55 26.64
CA ARG A 631 -17.85 -10.92 26.56
C ARG A 631 -19.00 -11.14 27.54
N ASP A 632 -18.85 -10.70 28.77
CA ASP A 632 -19.83 -10.96 29.83
C ASP A 632 -21.15 -10.25 29.49
N GLU A 633 -21.10 -9.02 28.95
CA GLU A 633 -22.26 -8.27 28.48
C GLU A 633 -22.91 -8.92 27.23
N LEU A 634 -22.11 -9.40 26.28
CA LEU A 634 -22.60 -10.12 25.09
C LEU A 634 -23.27 -11.46 25.44
N ASP A 635 -22.66 -12.23 26.35
CA ASP A 635 -23.21 -13.50 26.87
C ASP A 635 -24.48 -13.22 27.72
N GLU A 636 -24.55 -12.13 28.50
CA GLU A 636 -25.77 -11.70 29.21
C GLU A 636 -26.90 -11.36 28.22
N TRP A 637 -26.64 -10.56 27.18
CA TRP A 637 -27.66 -10.20 26.20
C TRP A 637 -28.16 -11.40 25.40
N ALA A 638 -27.29 -12.33 25.02
CA ALA A 638 -27.68 -13.58 24.38
C ALA A 638 -28.55 -14.45 25.31
N ALA A 639 -28.26 -14.50 26.61
CA ALA A 639 -29.07 -15.23 27.58
C ALA A 639 -30.42 -14.55 27.88
N LYS A 640 -30.46 -13.22 27.87
CA LYS A 640 -31.64 -12.41 28.20
C LYS A 640 -32.61 -12.24 27.02
N TYR A 641 -32.10 -12.23 25.79
CA TYR A 641 -32.88 -12.04 24.56
C TYR A 641 -32.61 -13.15 23.52
N PRO A 642 -32.75 -14.45 23.85
CA PRO A 642 -32.25 -15.56 23.02
C PRO A 642 -32.88 -15.67 21.62
N GLU A 643 -34.12 -15.21 21.46
CA GLU A 643 -34.78 -15.17 20.14
C GLU A 643 -34.16 -14.10 19.21
N ARG A 644 -33.59 -13.04 19.79
CA ARG A 644 -33.14 -11.83 19.09
C ARG A 644 -31.63 -11.60 19.12
N VAL A 645 -30.88 -12.20 20.04
CA VAL A 645 -29.43 -12.04 20.18
C VAL A 645 -28.77 -13.41 20.18
N LYS A 646 -27.99 -13.68 19.13
CA LYS A 646 -27.21 -14.91 18.98
C LYS A 646 -25.75 -14.51 18.83
N VAL A 647 -24.88 -15.06 19.68
CA VAL A 647 -23.44 -14.74 19.67
C VAL A 647 -22.65 -16.03 19.50
N TRP A 648 -21.78 -16.04 18.49
CA TRP A 648 -20.87 -17.14 18.17
C TRP A 648 -19.44 -16.63 18.12
N TYR A 649 -18.58 -17.18 18.98
CA TYR A 649 -17.18 -16.77 19.04
C TYR A 649 -16.30 -17.65 18.16
N VAL A 650 -15.27 -17.06 17.56
CA VAL A 650 -14.22 -17.77 16.83
C VAL A 650 -12.88 -17.37 17.43
N ILE A 651 -12.08 -18.31 17.90
CA ILE A 651 -10.73 -18.03 18.40
C ILE A 651 -9.69 -18.76 17.56
N GLN A 652 -8.55 -18.13 17.29
CA GLN A 652 -7.46 -18.75 16.54
C GLN A 652 -6.86 -19.93 17.31
N GLU A 653 -6.61 -19.74 18.61
CA GLU A 653 -5.97 -20.68 19.52
C GLU A 653 -6.73 -20.67 20.85
N SER A 654 -7.01 -21.86 21.40
CA SER A 654 -7.66 -22.01 22.69
C SER A 654 -6.61 -22.22 23.79
N VAL A 655 -6.72 -21.47 24.88
CA VAL A 655 -5.83 -21.58 26.05
C VAL A 655 -6.51 -22.23 27.26
N LYS A 656 -7.78 -22.65 27.14
CA LYS A 656 -8.58 -23.26 28.22
C LYS A 656 -9.34 -24.49 27.71
N ASP A 657 -9.33 -25.58 28.48
CA ASP A 657 -10.13 -26.76 28.14
C ASP A 657 -11.64 -26.44 28.10
N GLY A 658 -12.37 -27.06 27.16
CA GLY A 658 -13.82 -26.94 27.06
C GLY A 658 -14.35 -25.77 26.20
N TRP A 659 -13.54 -25.23 25.28
CA TRP A 659 -14.03 -24.26 24.30
C TRP A 659 -15.18 -24.85 23.45
N LYS A 660 -16.38 -24.25 23.57
CA LYS A 660 -17.64 -24.75 22.98
C LYS A 660 -18.01 -24.15 21.62
N TYR A 661 -17.19 -23.24 21.09
CA TYR A 661 -17.42 -22.55 19.81
C TYR A 661 -16.32 -22.92 18.79
N SER A 662 -16.21 -22.19 17.68
CA SER A 662 -15.25 -22.51 16.61
C SER A 662 -13.80 -22.17 16.96
N LEU A 663 -12.88 -22.96 16.41
CA LEU A 663 -11.43 -22.76 16.46
C LEU A 663 -10.88 -22.48 15.05
N GLY A 664 -9.93 -21.55 14.93
CA GLY A 664 -9.29 -21.14 13.68
C GLY A 664 -9.74 -19.75 13.19
N PHE A 665 -9.99 -19.62 11.89
CA PHE A 665 -10.45 -18.37 11.26
C PHE A 665 -11.94 -18.44 10.90
N VAL A 666 -12.55 -17.28 10.64
CA VAL A 666 -13.93 -17.24 10.10
C VAL A 666 -13.97 -17.92 8.73
N THR A 667 -14.80 -18.95 8.60
CA THR A 667 -15.02 -19.71 7.37
C THR A 667 -16.45 -19.55 6.85
N GLU A 668 -16.67 -19.96 5.61
CA GLU A 668 -18.00 -20.04 5.01
C GLU A 668 -18.98 -20.91 5.83
N SER A 669 -18.53 -22.05 6.36
CA SER A 669 -19.37 -22.93 7.18
C SER A 669 -19.81 -22.25 8.48
N ILE A 670 -18.87 -21.60 9.18
CA ILE A 670 -19.17 -20.86 10.42
C ILE A 670 -20.21 -19.76 10.15
N LEU A 671 -20.08 -19.01 9.05
CA LEU A 671 -21.06 -18.00 8.69
C LEU A 671 -22.42 -18.63 8.35
N ARG A 672 -22.47 -19.64 7.47
CA ARG A 672 -23.73 -20.32 7.09
C ARG A 672 -24.48 -20.94 8.28
N GLU A 673 -23.78 -21.34 9.32
CA GLU A 673 -24.36 -21.91 10.54
C GLU A 673 -24.86 -20.85 11.54
N ASN A 674 -24.28 -19.64 11.55
CA ASN A 674 -24.45 -18.69 12.66
C ASN A 674 -25.04 -17.32 12.29
N ILE A 675 -24.98 -16.87 11.04
CA ILE A 675 -25.64 -15.63 10.57
C ILE A 675 -26.83 -15.94 9.64
N PRO A 676 -27.80 -15.02 9.48
CA PRO A 676 -28.88 -15.19 8.50
C PRO A 676 -28.33 -15.39 7.08
N ALA A 677 -29.10 -16.09 6.25
CA ALA A 677 -28.92 -16.08 4.80
C ALA A 677 -29.31 -14.70 4.23
N ALA A 678 -28.82 -14.38 3.03
CA ALA A 678 -29.21 -13.15 2.33
C ALA A 678 -30.73 -13.12 2.06
N ALA A 679 -31.35 -11.97 2.34
CA ALA A 679 -32.77 -11.70 2.18
C ALA A 679 -33.00 -10.18 2.10
N GLU A 680 -34.13 -9.74 1.55
CA GLU A 680 -34.46 -8.31 1.40
C GLU A 680 -34.53 -7.53 2.73
N ASP A 681 -34.71 -8.23 3.86
CA ASP A 681 -34.74 -7.68 5.21
C ASP A 681 -33.52 -8.07 6.07
N ALA A 682 -32.42 -8.49 5.44
CA ALA A 682 -31.16 -8.83 6.09
C ALA A 682 -30.01 -7.92 5.64
N LEU A 683 -29.29 -7.32 6.59
CA LEU A 683 -28.05 -6.58 6.32
C LEU A 683 -26.87 -7.21 7.07
N ALA A 684 -25.70 -7.17 6.45
CA ALA A 684 -24.44 -7.53 7.09
C ALA A 684 -23.73 -6.27 7.62
N LEU A 685 -23.25 -6.35 8.85
CA LEU A 685 -22.44 -5.32 9.51
C LEU A 685 -21.06 -5.91 9.78
N ALA A 686 -19.97 -5.27 9.36
CA ALA A 686 -18.62 -5.79 9.60
C ALA A 686 -17.62 -4.74 10.07
N CYS A 687 -16.74 -5.12 11.00
CA CYS A 687 -15.59 -4.31 11.39
C CYS A 687 -14.46 -5.20 11.92
N GLY A 688 -13.24 -4.98 11.44
CA GLY A 688 -12.08 -5.78 11.81
C GLY A 688 -10.86 -5.52 10.94
N PRO A 689 -9.76 -6.26 11.14
CA PRO A 689 -8.53 -6.07 10.37
C PRO A 689 -8.77 -6.25 8.85
N PRO A 690 -8.15 -5.44 7.96
CA PRO A 690 -8.37 -5.54 6.53
C PRO A 690 -8.21 -6.95 5.91
N PRO A 691 -7.27 -7.81 6.36
CA PRO A 691 -7.20 -9.20 5.88
C PRO A 691 -8.44 -10.04 6.22
N MET A 692 -9.08 -9.82 7.36
CA MET A 692 -10.31 -10.51 7.74
C MET A 692 -11.46 -10.12 6.80
N LEU A 693 -11.63 -8.81 6.57
CA LEU A 693 -12.65 -8.30 5.65
C LEU A 693 -12.43 -8.85 4.22
N GLN A 694 -11.21 -8.72 3.70
CA GLN A 694 -10.87 -9.07 2.31
C GLN A 694 -10.88 -10.58 2.03
N PHE A 695 -10.43 -11.42 2.97
CA PHE A 695 -10.22 -12.86 2.72
C PHE A 695 -11.24 -13.77 3.40
N ALA A 696 -12.01 -13.29 4.39
CA ALA A 696 -12.97 -14.10 5.14
C ALA A 696 -14.41 -13.56 5.14
N VAL A 697 -14.62 -12.25 5.24
CA VAL A 697 -15.99 -11.68 5.28
C VAL A 697 -16.56 -11.54 3.88
N ASN A 698 -16.01 -10.64 3.06
CA ASN A 698 -16.53 -10.33 1.73
C ASN A 698 -16.73 -11.59 0.84
N PRO A 699 -15.73 -12.47 0.63
CA PRO A 699 -15.86 -13.59 -0.30
C PRO A 699 -16.78 -14.71 0.23
N ASN A 700 -17.12 -14.75 1.52
CA ASN A 700 -18.04 -15.76 2.05
C ASN A 700 -19.48 -15.22 2.12
N LEU A 701 -19.68 -13.93 2.43
CA LEU A 701 -20.98 -13.28 2.30
C LEU A 701 -21.48 -13.29 0.84
N GLU A 702 -20.60 -13.06 -0.14
CA GLU A 702 -20.95 -13.11 -1.57
C GLU A 702 -21.46 -14.50 -1.98
N LYS A 703 -20.80 -15.58 -1.54
CA LYS A 703 -21.28 -16.97 -1.73
C LYS A 703 -22.56 -17.30 -0.97
N MET A 704 -22.89 -16.53 0.07
CA MET A 704 -24.13 -16.63 0.83
C MET A 704 -25.27 -15.80 0.22
N GLY A 705 -25.00 -15.09 -0.87
CA GLY A 705 -26.00 -14.35 -1.66
C GLY A 705 -26.13 -12.87 -1.32
N TYR A 706 -25.29 -12.33 -0.42
CA TYR A 706 -25.29 -10.91 -0.09
C TYR A 706 -24.64 -10.10 -1.22
N ASP A 707 -25.26 -9.01 -1.67
CA ASP A 707 -24.57 -8.01 -2.48
C ASP A 707 -23.60 -7.23 -1.59
N ILE A 708 -22.30 -7.39 -1.82
CA ILE A 708 -21.25 -6.76 -1.03
C ILE A 708 -21.23 -5.23 -1.14
N LYS A 709 -21.93 -4.63 -2.11
CA LYS A 709 -22.06 -3.17 -2.26
C LYS A 709 -23.27 -2.59 -1.54
N ASP A 710 -24.35 -3.35 -1.46
CA ASP A 710 -25.63 -2.86 -0.95
C ASP A 710 -26.02 -3.47 0.41
N ASP A 711 -25.68 -4.72 0.66
CA ASP A 711 -26.11 -5.44 1.87
C ASP A 711 -25.03 -5.46 2.96
N LEU A 712 -23.76 -5.22 2.62
CA LEU A 712 -22.65 -5.15 3.58
C LEU A 712 -22.29 -3.70 3.94
N LEU A 713 -22.45 -3.36 5.22
CA LEU A 713 -22.00 -2.10 5.81
C LEU A 713 -20.70 -2.34 6.60
N VAL A 714 -19.64 -1.60 6.25
CA VAL A 714 -18.33 -1.71 6.89
C VAL A 714 -18.03 -0.44 7.69
N PHE A 715 -17.71 -0.62 8.97
CA PHE A 715 -17.28 0.45 9.91
C PHE A 715 -15.75 0.57 9.96
#